data_AF-A0A1W1XF26-F1
#
_entry.id   AF-A0A1W1XF26-F1
#
_cell.length_a   1.000
_cell.length_b   1.000
_cell.length_c   1.000
_cell.angle_alpha   90.00
_cell.angle_beta   90.00
_cell.angle_gamma   90.00
#
_symmetry.space_group_name_H-M   'P 1'
#
loop_
_entity.id
_entity.type
_entity.pdbx_description
1 polymer ?
#
loop_
_entity_poly.entity_id
_entity_poly.type
_entity_poly.pdbx_seq_one_letter_code
_entity_poly.pdbx_strand_id
1 'polypeptide(L)'
;MRYLSGPVRGPLTQALAVLGMLGCVAAAHAASQVCLYQDINYQGAAYCVTGNGKANLPASWNDRISSAKVPAGTSITLFEHTNQGGRSLLLTKDEPNFVQRSFNDLASSFVLNTSATPTATPLPTATPKPTTAPTATPKPTATPLPTATPKPTATPTPRPTLAPTPRPTATPVPTLAPTPTPSPTPQPTATPVPNAVVAPLPNSTQFNPACSPAVVIDIQDPDGFKPLSDQVPVTALPAVIQQLARNDCAILYKTPSEVPAQPGTIFLTIKAMDGVAYTAGSQITLSSTYVHDKSLQEMLGVLAHEITHIYQQNDSDAQHVDGFGGIIEGVADYVRYKTGYKTLANRHAGGSWKDGYDTTAFFIDWLNQNYADFAYKLNQSLSSTDRQQWTTDFFVRQTGQSVDALWAQYQQYLTGSNLPTTGPVCFYSDINYQGRVFCSDVATADTVSSWDNVVSSVKVQSGYQVDLFADNGQAGSKLSLTGDAANLVSLNFNDLASSYIVSKAAVTPVPAGVLTSDTAAAQELLARHNAVRAGENAGLPNMAWSDGLAAVAQRWADNLAATNSCDLQHSGSNSSFEGHGVGENLFGGWVSPGGPGYFWTPTQVVDSWANEKPDYSFVTKSCASGKVCGHYTQVVWKSSTTLGCGRAKCGSSKEVWVCNYSPPGNYAGQNPY
;
A
#
# COMPACT_ATOMS: atom_id res chain seq x y z
N MET A 1 -19.59 62.30 27.64
CA MET A 1 -18.46 62.04 26.71
C MET A 1 -17.16 62.29 27.48
N ARG A 2 -16.06 61.55 27.34
CA ARG A 2 -15.78 60.19 26.81
C ARG A 2 -14.31 59.87 27.17
N TYR A 3 -13.95 58.62 27.50
CA TYR A 3 -12.55 58.13 27.66
C TYR A 3 -11.73 58.74 28.84
N LEU A 4 -10.63 58.15 29.37
CA LEU A 4 -9.79 57.00 28.99
C LEU A 4 -9.02 56.44 30.23
N SER A 5 -8.65 55.13 30.22
CA SER A 5 -7.47 54.47 30.86
C SER A 5 -7.11 54.61 32.37
N GLY A 6 -6.74 53.48 33.00
CA GLY A 6 -6.01 53.42 34.29
C GLY A 6 -5.62 51.99 34.72
N PRO A 7 -4.35 51.67 35.08
CA PRO A 7 -3.91 50.29 35.39
C PRO A 7 -3.38 50.04 36.84
N VAL A 8 -3.40 48.76 37.25
CA VAL A 8 -2.47 48.05 38.19
C VAL A 8 -2.49 48.32 39.72
N ARG A 9 -2.89 47.26 40.45
CA ARG A 9 -2.44 46.68 41.76
C ARG A 9 -2.09 47.56 42.99
N GLY A 10 -2.71 47.20 44.12
CA GLY A 10 -2.23 47.43 45.50
C GLY A 10 -2.99 46.54 46.52
N PRO A 11 -2.37 45.98 47.59
CA PRO A 11 -2.93 44.87 48.37
C PRO A 11 -3.47 45.26 49.76
N LEU A 12 -4.16 44.34 50.46
CA LEU A 12 -4.35 44.38 51.92
C LEU A 12 -4.58 42.98 52.53
N THR A 13 -4.25 42.83 53.82
CA THR A 13 -3.98 41.57 54.53
C THR A 13 -4.98 41.22 55.64
N GLN A 14 -5.16 39.92 55.86
CA GLN A 14 -5.48 39.16 57.10
C GLN A 14 -6.23 39.82 58.29
N ALA A 15 -7.26 39.13 58.81
CA ALA A 15 -7.32 38.66 60.21
C ALA A 15 -8.48 37.66 60.46
N LEU A 16 -8.32 36.73 61.42
CA LEU A 16 -9.31 35.73 61.85
C LEU A 16 -10.16 36.19 63.05
N ALA A 17 -11.38 35.65 63.21
CA ALA A 17 -12.05 35.52 64.51
C ALA A 17 -13.03 34.32 64.60
N VAL A 18 -12.57 33.26 65.29
CA VAL A 18 -13.22 32.21 66.10
C VAL A 18 -14.77 32.20 66.25
N LEU A 19 -15.44 31.04 66.04
CA LEU A 19 -16.21 30.29 67.07
C LEU A 19 -16.86 28.97 66.55
N GLY A 20 -16.96 27.96 67.45
CA GLY A 20 -18.21 27.20 67.66
C GLY A 20 -18.58 26.01 66.73
N MET A 21 -18.24 24.81 67.20
CA MET A 21 -18.83 23.47 66.98
C MET A 21 -20.18 23.25 66.24
N LEU A 22 -20.29 22.01 65.74
CA LEU A 22 -21.47 21.20 65.36
C LEU A 22 -22.12 21.44 63.97
N GLY A 23 -21.84 20.48 63.07
CA GLY A 23 -22.90 19.68 62.47
C GLY A 23 -23.70 20.28 61.31
N CYS A 24 -23.16 20.18 60.10
CA CYS A 24 -23.85 19.53 58.98
C CYS A 24 -22.91 19.33 57.79
N VAL A 25 -22.75 18.09 57.33
CA VAL A 25 -22.06 17.81 56.06
C VAL A 25 -23.03 18.13 54.93
N ALA A 26 -23.02 19.39 54.49
CA ALA A 26 -23.54 19.73 53.17
C ALA A 26 -22.57 19.16 52.13
N ALA A 27 -22.78 17.89 51.76
CA ALA A 27 -22.05 17.25 50.67
C ALA A 27 -22.42 17.94 49.35
N ALA A 28 -21.60 18.93 48.96
CA ALA A 28 -21.59 19.45 47.60
C ALA A 28 -21.36 18.24 46.67
N HIS A 29 -22.41 17.83 45.96
CA HIS A 29 -22.29 16.77 44.96
C HIS A 29 -21.38 17.28 43.84
N ALA A 30 -20.12 16.83 43.86
CA ALA A 30 -19.28 16.92 42.68
C ALA A 30 -19.99 16.16 41.55
N ALA A 31 -20.30 16.85 40.45
CA ALA A 31 -20.98 16.24 39.33
C ALA A 31 -20.13 15.08 38.79
N SER A 32 -20.72 13.89 38.66
CA SER A 32 -20.02 12.69 38.16
C SER A 32 -19.52 12.93 36.73
N GLN A 33 -18.23 13.22 36.61
CA GLN A 33 -17.57 13.58 35.37
C GLN A 33 -16.75 12.40 34.84
N VAL A 34 -17.05 11.96 33.62
CA VAL A 34 -16.23 10.98 32.90
C VAL A 34 -15.07 11.71 32.23
N CYS A 35 -13.85 11.22 32.38
CA CYS A 35 -12.67 11.79 31.72
C CYS A 35 -12.06 10.78 30.77
N LEU A 36 -11.92 11.17 29.51
CA LEU A 36 -11.27 10.46 28.41
C LEU A 36 -9.84 11.00 28.29
N TYR A 37 -8.86 10.12 28.14
CA TYR A 37 -7.44 10.46 28.18
C TYR A 37 -6.76 10.06 26.88
N GLN A 38 -5.82 10.91 26.43
CA GLN A 38 -5.15 10.69 25.15
C GLN A 38 -4.26 9.44 25.18
N ASP A 39 -3.58 9.21 26.30
CA ASP A 39 -2.65 8.10 26.46
C ASP A 39 -3.21 7.04 27.44
N ILE A 40 -2.60 5.86 27.45
CA ILE A 40 -2.91 4.80 28.43
C ILE A 40 -2.56 5.23 29.86
N ASN A 41 -3.13 4.54 30.85
CA ASN A 41 -2.95 4.80 32.29
C ASN A 41 -3.34 6.22 32.74
N TYR A 42 -4.34 6.82 32.08
CA TYR A 42 -4.88 8.14 32.38
C TYR A 42 -3.85 9.28 32.23
N GLN A 43 -2.96 9.16 31.24
CA GLN A 43 -1.92 10.14 30.94
C GLN A 43 -2.27 10.97 29.69
N GLY A 44 -1.45 11.97 29.40
CA GLY A 44 -1.63 12.87 28.26
C GLY A 44 -2.66 13.97 28.50
N ALA A 45 -3.22 14.51 27.41
CA ALA A 45 -4.36 15.41 27.49
C ALA A 45 -5.59 14.68 28.07
N ALA A 46 -6.55 15.44 28.59
CA ALA A 46 -7.82 14.92 29.11
C ALA A 46 -9.02 15.70 28.58
N TYR A 47 -10.06 14.99 28.13
CA TYR A 47 -11.34 15.54 27.72
C TYR A 47 -12.44 14.95 28.59
N CYS A 48 -13.10 15.81 29.36
CA CYS A 48 -13.99 15.39 30.43
C CYS A 48 -15.42 15.87 30.19
N VAL A 49 -16.37 14.94 30.25
CA VAL A 49 -17.79 15.11 29.88
C VAL A 49 -18.71 14.87 31.09
N THR A 50 -19.83 15.59 31.12
CA THR A 50 -20.82 15.59 32.21
C THR A 50 -22.25 15.56 31.67
N GLY A 51 -23.20 15.10 32.50
CA GLY A 51 -24.63 15.05 32.18
C GLY A 51 -25.07 13.78 31.44
N ASN A 52 -26.23 13.85 30.80
CA ASN A 52 -26.79 12.77 29.98
C ASN A 52 -26.89 13.24 28.53
N GLY A 53 -26.56 12.36 27.58
CA GLY A 53 -26.73 12.66 26.15
C GLY A 53 -25.77 11.90 25.26
N LYS A 54 -25.77 12.27 23.97
CA LYS A 54 -24.89 11.70 22.96
C LYS A 54 -24.25 12.81 22.14
N ALA A 55 -22.98 12.67 21.79
CA ALA A 55 -22.24 13.67 21.02
C ALA A 55 -21.10 13.02 20.23
N ASN A 56 -20.68 13.69 19.16
CA ASN A 56 -19.43 13.37 18.47
C ASN A 56 -18.27 13.98 19.26
N LEU A 57 -17.10 13.36 19.19
CA LEU A 57 -15.90 13.93 19.79
C LEU A 57 -15.44 15.15 18.97
N PRO A 58 -14.88 16.19 19.61
CA PRO A 58 -14.25 17.29 18.87
C PRO A 58 -13.12 16.76 17.97
N ALA A 59 -12.87 17.39 16.82
CA ALA A 59 -11.84 16.94 15.88
C ALA A 59 -10.42 16.81 16.49
N SER A 60 -10.11 17.55 17.57
CA SER A 60 -8.85 17.40 18.31
C SER A 60 -8.74 16.12 19.15
N TRP A 61 -9.84 15.37 19.28
CA TRP A 61 -10.06 14.21 20.16
C TRP A 61 -10.64 12.98 19.46
N ASN A 62 -11.07 13.12 18.20
CA ASN A 62 -11.47 12.00 17.35
C ASN A 62 -10.28 11.03 17.22
N ASP A 63 -10.52 9.73 17.43
CA ASP A 63 -9.54 8.66 17.22
C ASP A 63 -8.22 8.86 17.98
N ARG A 64 -8.33 9.38 19.21
CA ARG A 64 -7.19 9.72 20.08
C ARG A 64 -7.41 9.41 21.56
N ILE A 65 -8.28 8.44 21.88
CA ILE A 65 -8.58 8.07 23.27
C ILE A 65 -8.02 6.68 23.55
N SER A 66 -7.12 6.61 24.53
CA SER A 66 -6.44 5.37 24.94
C SER A 66 -6.83 4.90 26.35
N SER A 67 -7.45 5.73 27.19
CA SER A 67 -7.98 5.33 28.50
C SER A 67 -9.11 6.24 29.01
N ALA A 68 -9.88 5.78 30.02
CA ALA A 68 -10.97 6.56 30.59
C ALA A 68 -11.21 6.31 32.09
N LYS A 69 -11.51 7.38 32.83
CA LYS A 69 -12.08 7.31 34.19
C LYS A 69 -13.58 7.49 34.16
N VAL A 70 -14.31 6.57 34.79
CA VAL A 70 -15.78 6.51 34.79
C VAL A 70 -16.26 6.39 36.24
N PRO A 71 -16.75 7.49 36.84
CA PRO A 71 -17.22 7.49 38.22
C PRO A 71 -18.40 6.54 38.45
N ALA A 72 -18.47 5.97 39.65
CA ALA A 72 -19.57 5.10 40.06
C ALA A 72 -20.94 5.77 39.84
N GLY A 73 -21.90 5.00 39.32
CA GLY A 73 -23.23 5.50 38.94
C GLY A 73 -23.29 6.14 37.54
N THR A 74 -22.18 6.15 36.80
CA THR A 74 -22.11 6.63 35.40
C THR A 74 -21.69 5.51 34.47
N SER A 75 -22.16 5.55 33.22
CA SER A 75 -21.63 4.75 32.13
C SER A 75 -21.44 5.59 30.87
N ILE A 76 -20.41 5.27 30.10
CA ILE A 76 -20.17 5.85 28.79
C ILE A 76 -20.02 4.72 27.77
N THR A 77 -20.71 4.83 26.65
CA THR A 77 -20.48 3.99 25.47
C THR A 77 -19.73 4.82 24.45
N LEU A 78 -18.51 4.43 24.12
CA LEU A 78 -17.73 5.00 23.02
C LEU A 78 -18.07 4.25 21.72
N PHE A 79 -18.02 4.95 20.59
CA PHE A 79 -18.38 4.43 19.27
C PHE A 79 -17.28 4.73 18.26
N GLU A 80 -17.03 3.76 17.39
CA GLU A 80 -15.92 3.78 16.42
C GLU A 80 -16.11 4.83 15.33
N HIS A 81 -17.35 5.24 15.08
CA HIS A 81 -17.67 6.29 14.12
C HIS A 81 -18.45 7.42 14.77
N THR A 82 -18.55 8.54 14.06
CA THR A 82 -19.45 9.63 14.42
C THR A 82 -20.91 9.17 14.43
N ASN A 83 -21.80 9.95 15.05
CA ASN A 83 -23.24 9.71 15.12
C ASN A 83 -23.64 8.37 15.78
N GLN A 84 -22.77 7.83 16.65
CA GLN A 84 -22.94 6.57 17.37
C GLN A 84 -22.97 5.33 16.44
N GLY A 85 -22.25 5.41 15.31
CA GLY A 85 -22.07 4.31 14.37
C GLY A 85 -20.86 3.42 14.68
N GLY A 86 -20.76 2.30 13.97
CA GLY A 86 -19.64 1.37 14.06
C GLY A 86 -19.67 0.50 15.30
N ARG A 87 -18.51 -0.10 15.62
CA ARG A 87 -18.30 -0.88 16.84
C ARG A 87 -18.38 0.02 18.07
N SER A 88 -18.73 -0.53 19.23
CA SER A 88 -18.85 0.24 20.46
C SER A 88 -18.20 -0.41 21.67
N LEU A 89 -17.74 0.43 22.59
CA LEU A 89 -17.12 0.05 23.87
C LEU A 89 -17.90 0.69 25.02
N LEU A 90 -18.68 -0.13 25.73
CA LEU A 90 -19.36 0.25 26.97
C LEU A 90 -18.37 0.20 28.15
N LEU A 91 -18.27 1.30 28.89
CA LEU A 91 -17.49 1.46 30.10
C LEU A 91 -18.40 1.87 31.27
N THR A 92 -18.34 1.12 32.36
CA THR A 92 -19.12 1.31 33.60
C THR A 92 -18.24 1.55 34.83
N LYS A 93 -16.92 1.60 34.62
CA LYS A 93 -15.85 1.80 35.60
C LYS A 93 -14.59 2.30 34.88
N ASP A 94 -13.62 2.79 35.64
CA ASP A 94 -12.29 3.14 35.16
C ASP A 94 -11.65 1.99 34.32
N GLU A 95 -11.09 2.37 33.17
CA GLU A 95 -10.45 1.48 32.20
C GLU A 95 -9.11 2.10 31.77
N PRO A 96 -7.95 1.57 32.23
CA PRO A 96 -6.65 2.19 32.03
C PRO A 96 -6.05 1.97 30.65
N ASN A 97 -6.56 1.05 29.82
CA ASN A 97 -5.92 0.71 28.55
C ASN A 97 -6.89 0.15 27.51
N PHE A 98 -7.18 0.93 26.47
CA PHE A 98 -8.09 0.51 25.38
C PHE A 98 -7.43 -0.41 24.35
N VAL A 99 -6.08 -0.54 24.31
CA VAL A 99 -5.37 -1.51 23.46
C VAL A 99 -5.83 -2.94 23.77
N GLN A 100 -5.98 -3.28 25.05
CA GLN A 100 -6.47 -4.59 25.48
C GLN A 100 -7.96 -4.82 25.17
N ARG A 101 -8.70 -3.75 24.87
CA ARG A 101 -10.11 -3.77 24.42
C ARG A 101 -10.21 -3.69 22.89
N SER A 102 -9.08 -3.65 22.18
CA SER A 102 -8.97 -3.38 20.75
C SER A 102 -9.71 -2.12 20.29
N PHE A 103 -9.82 -1.10 21.16
CA PHE A 103 -10.60 0.14 20.93
C PHE A 103 -9.74 1.40 21.13
N ASN A 104 -8.41 1.23 21.13
CA ASN A 104 -7.47 2.33 21.33
C ASN A 104 -7.50 3.27 20.13
N ASP A 105 -7.60 4.57 20.38
CA ASP A 105 -7.53 5.59 19.32
C ASP A 105 -8.56 5.36 18.20
N LEU A 106 -9.74 4.84 18.56
CA LEU A 106 -10.86 4.57 17.64
C LEU A 106 -12.16 5.26 18.06
N ALA A 107 -12.20 5.95 19.19
CA ALA A 107 -13.42 6.62 19.62
C ALA A 107 -13.65 7.90 18.81
N SER A 108 -14.75 7.94 18.05
CA SER A 108 -15.21 9.08 17.25
C SER A 108 -16.51 9.71 17.80
N SER A 109 -17.31 8.97 18.57
CA SER A 109 -18.46 9.54 19.30
C SER A 109 -18.80 8.79 20.59
N PHE A 110 -19.70 9.35 21.40
CA PHE A 110 -20.10 8.74 22.68
C PHE A 110 -21.58 8.92 23.05
N VAL A 111 -22.06 8.04 23.93
CA VAL A 111 -23.32 8.18 24.69
C VAL A 111 -22.97 8.11 26.17
N LEU A 112 -23.36 9.14 26.94
CA LEU A 112 -23.12 9.25 28.38
C LEU A 112 -24.44 9.11 29.15
N ASN A 113 -24.46 8.19 30.12
CA ASN A 113 -25.60 7.94 31.01
C ASN A 113 -25.17 8.00 32.48
N THR A 114 -25.48 9.11 33.15
CA THR A 114 -25.51 9.22 34.62
C THR A 114 -26.84 8.71 35.16
N SER A 115 -26.76 7.76 36.09
CA SER A 115 -27.92 7.23 36.80
C SER A 115 -28.20 8.04 38.06
N ALA A 116 -29.45 8.48 38.23
CA ALA A 116 -29.88 9.21 39.41
C ALA A 116 -30.08 8.24 40.60
N THR A 117 -29.10 8.20 41.49
CA THR A 117 -29.16 7.68 42.88
C THR A 117 -29.44 6.16 43.05
N PRO A 118 -28.66 5.44 43.87
CA PRO A 118 -28.89 4.01 44.10
C PRO A 118 -30.13 3.76 44.99
N THR A 119 -31.14 3.08 44.44
CA THR A 119 -32.20 2.47 45.26
C THR A 119 -31.61 1.35 46.12
N ALA A 120 -31.96 1.34 47.41
CA ALA A 120 -31.33 0.49 48.42
C ALA A 120 -31.46 -1.02 48.13
N THR A 121 -30.39 -1.76 48.43
CA THR A 121 -30.32 -3.23 48.39
C THR A 121 -31.37 -3.86 49.31
N PRO A 122 -32.27 -4.73 48.81
CA PRO A 122 -33.13 -5.54 49.66
C PRO A 122 -32.29 -6.59 50.44
N LEU A 123 -32.53 -6.68 51.74
CA LEU A 123 -31.93 -7.68 52.63
C LEU A 123 -32.38 -9.10 52.23
N PRO A 124 -31.47 -10.11 52.17
CA PRO A 124 -31.86 -11.48 51.83
C PRO A 124 -32.77 -12.07 52.91
N THR A 125 -33.94 -12.57 52.49
CA THR A 125 -34.91 -13.27 53.36
C THR A 125 -35.03 -14.73 52.91
N ALA A 126 -35.34 -15.62 53.86
CA ALA A 126 -34.96 -17.03 53.83
C ALA A 126 -35.74 -17.97 52.87
N THR A 127 -35.11 -19.13 52.65
CA THR A 127 -35.52 -20.30 51.85
C THR A 127 -36.85 -20.94 52.27
N PRO A 128 -37.46 -21.72 51.35
CA PRO A 128 -38.01 -23.03 51.72
C PRO A 128 -37.50 -24.19 50.84
N LYS A 129 -37.29 -25.34 51.48
CA LYS A 129 -36.79 -26.63 50.94
C LYS A 129 -37.95 -27.54 50.49
N PRO A 130 -37.90 -28.11 49.27
CA PRO A 130 -38.03 -29.57 49.05
C PRO A 130 -37.13 -30.10 47.89
N THR A 131 -36.98 -31.38 47.52
CA THR A 131 -37.00 -32.69 48.22
C THR A 131 -36.35 -33.75 47.28
N THR A 132 -35.80 -34.85 47.80
CA THR A 132 -35.01 -35.89 47.08
C THR A 132 -35.81 -37.11 46.60
N ALA A 133 -35.62 -37.57 45.34
CA ALA A 133 -35.60 -38.99 44.90
C ALA A 133 -35.46 -39.14 43.35
N PRO A 134 -34.59 -40.03 42.82
CA PRO A 134 -34.55 -40.40 41.40
C PRO A 134 -34.92 -41.88 41.13
N THR A 135 -35.61 -42.19 40.02
CA THR A 135 -35.95 -43.58 39.63
C THR A 135 -35.89 -43.86 38.12
N ALA A 136 -35.09 -44.88 37.76
CA ALA A 136 -35.15 -45.80 36.62
C ALA A 136 -34.92 -45.37 35.15
N THR A 137 -34.07 -46.17 34.50
CA THR A 137 -33.69 -46.24 33.08
C THR A 137 -34.61 -47.13 32.23
N PRO A 138 -34.56 -47.04 30.89
CA PRO A 138 -34.70 -48.22 30.02
C PRO A 138 -33.48 -48.48 29.11
N LYS A 139 -33.41 -49.71 28.58
CA LYS A 139 -32.24 -50.38 27.99
C LYS A 139 -32.40 -50.66 26.48
N PRO A 140 -31.37 -50.49 25.63
CA PRO A 140 -31.31 -51.08 24.27
C PRO A 140 -30.71 -52.51 24.24
N THR A 141 -31.01 -53.31 23.20
CA THR A 141 -30.62 -54.74 23.10
C THR A 141 -30.17 -55.15 21.68
N ALA A 142 -29.01 -55.84 21.62
CA ALA A 142 -28.50 -56.84 20.64
C ALA A 142 -28.24 -56.55 19.13
N THR A 143 -26.93 -56.49 18.79
CA THR A 143 -26.11 -57.33 17.85
C THR A 143 -26.62 -57.82 16.47
N PRO A 144 -25.70 -57.94 15.47
CA PRO A 144 -25.11 -59.26 15.17
C PRO A 144 -23.56 -59.29 14.94
N LEU A 145 -23.01 -60.50 14.77
CA LEU A 145 -21.58 -60.90 14.82
C LEU A 145 -21.04 -61.41 13.45
N PRO A 146 -19.75 -61.20 13.10
CA PRO A 146 -18.83 -62.32 12.83
C PRO A 146 -17.38 -62.06 13.37
N THR A 147 -16.82 -62.92 14.24
CA THR A 147 -15.84 -64.00 13.92
C THR A 147 -14.36 -63.54 13.99
N ALA A 148 -13.39 -64.44 14.30
CA ALA A 148 -12.25 -64.10 15.18
C ALA A 148 -10.82 -64.44 14.70
N THR A 149 -9.84 -63.85 15.42
CA THR A 149 -8.40 -64.24 15.60
C THR A 149 -7.42 -64.07 14.42
N PRO A 150 -6.08 -63.94 14.64
CA PRO A 150 -5.30 -64.28 15.86
C PRO A 150 -4.47 -63.16 16.52
N LYS A 151 -3.93 -63.50 17.69
CA LYS A 151 -3.16 -62.68 18.65
C LYS A 151 -1.64 -62.69 18.35
N PRO A 152 -0.94 -61.54 18.36
CA PRO A 152 0.52 -61.49 18.46
C PRO A 152 1.03 -61.73 19.90
N THR A 153 2.21 -62.35 19.98
CA THR A 153 2.87 -62.80 21.23
C THR A 153 3.80 -61.72 21.79
N ALA A 154 4.01 -61.74 23.12
CA ALA A 154 4.99 -60.86 23.78
C ALA A 154 6.44 -61.35 23.58
N THR A 155 7.37 -60.40 23.44
CA THR A 155 8.83 -60.63 23.28
C THR A 155 9.57 -59.48 24.01
N PRO A 156 10.85 -59.63 24.43
CA PRO A 156 11.14 -59.63 25.86
C PRO A 156 12.04 -58.48 26.34
N THR A 157 12.10 -58.31 27.65
CA THR A 157 12.97 -57.34 28.35
C THR A 157 14.46 -57.63 28.10
N PRO A 158 15.29 -56.63 27.74
CA PRO A 158 16.74 -56.80 27.64
C PRO A 158 17.40 -56.91 29.03
N ARG A 159 18.38 -57.82 29.12
CA ARG A 159 19.18 -58.19 30.30
C ARG A 159 20.40 -57.25 30.43
N PRO A 160 20.89 -56.93 31.64
CA PRO A 160 22.11 -56.12 31.79
C PRO A 160 23.36 -56.86 31.28
N THR A 161 24.25 -56.11 30.62
CA THR A 161 25.53 -56.59 30.09
C THR A 161 26.68 -56.00 30.89
N LEU A 162 27.71 -56.82 31.17
CA LEU A 162 28.84 -56.48 32.03
C LEU A 162 29.90 -55.62 31.31
N ALA A 163 30.67 -54.86 32.10
CA ALA A 163 31.75 -54.00 31.62
C ALA A 163 32.96 -54.80 31.06
N PRO A 164 33.63 -54.30 30.00
CA PRO A 164 34.84 -54.93 29.46
C PRO A 164 36.13 -54.47 30.18
N THR A 165 37.00 -55.44 30.44
CA THR A 165 38.36 -55.30 31.00
C THR A 165 39.35 -54.79 29.94
N PRO A 166 40.39 -53.99 30.28
CA PRO A 166 41.34 -53.46 29.30
C PRO A 166 42.30 -54.53 28.72
N ARG A 167 42.71 -54.33 27.45
CA ARG A 167 43.70 -55.15 26.71
C ARG A 167 44.94 -54.28 26.36
N PRO A 168 46.15 -54.84 26.20
CA PRO A 168 47.38 -54.10 26.45
C PRO A 168 47.87 -53.20 25.30
N THR A 169 48.65 -52.21 25.72
CA THR A 169 49.38 -51.20 24.94
C THR A 169 50.28 -51.80 23.85
N ALA A 170 50.27 -51.22 22.66
CA ALA A 170 51.29 -51.42 21.63
C ALA A 170 52.26 -50.23 21.60
N THR A 171 53.56 -50.52 21.42
CA THR A 171 54.70 -49.60 21.42
C THR A 171 54.62 -48.54 20.30
N PRO A 172 55.05 -47.28 20.52
CA PRO A 172 54.98 -46.23 19.50
C PRO A 172 55.93 -46.46 18.31
N VAL A 173 55.45 -46.09 17.12
CA VAL A 173 56.23 -45.97 15.88
C VAL A 173 56.74 -44.51 15.76
N PRO A 174 57.99 -44.26 15.33
CA PRO A 174 58.55 -42.92 15.29
C PRO A 174 57.88 -42.00 14.25
N THR A 175 57.46 -40.82 14.71
CA THR A 175 56.86 -39.75 13.90
C THR A 175 57.90 -39.12 12.97
N LEU A 176 57.60 -39.07 11.66
CA LEU A 176 58.38 -38.24 10.71
C LEU A 176 58.02 -36.76 10.87
N ALA A 177 59.01 -35.89 10.65
CA ALA A 177 58.90 -34.45 10.89
C ALA A 177 57.80 -33.77 10.03
N PRO A 178 57.11 -32.74 10.55
CA PRO A 178 56.06 -32.06 9.81
C PRO A 178 56.62 -31.23 8.65
N THR A 179 56.10 -31.48 7.45
CA THR A 179 56.26 -30.61 6.28
C THR A 179 55.69 -29.22 6.59
N PRO A 180 56.36 -28.11 6.19
CA PRO A 180 55.84 -26.77 6.48
C PRO A 180 54.48 -26.53 5.81
N THR A 181 53.50 -26.15 6.63
CA THR A 181 52.17 -25.73 6.18
C THR A 181 52.30 -24.50 5.26
N PRO A 182 51.66 -24.47 4.08
CA PRO A 182 51.61 -23.25 3.28
C PRO A 182 50.91 -22.14 4.06
N SER A 183 51.50 -20.95 4.02
CA SER A 183 50.93 -19.73 4.61
C SER A 183 49.51 -19.50 4.08
N PRO A 184 48.54 -19.05 4.89
CA PRO A 184 47.20 -18.78 4.39
C PRO A 184 47.27 -17.72 3.29
N THR A 185 46.89 -18.12 2.08
CA THR A 185 46.64 -17.20 0.97
C THR A 185 45.69 -16.12 1.48
N PRO A 186 45.99 -14.82 1.30
CA PRO A 186 45.06 -13.78 1.72
C PRO A 186 43.70 -14.05 1.06
N GLN A 187 42.67 -14.19 1.89
CA GLN A 187 41.29 -14.33 1.43
C GLN A 187 41.03 -13.22 0.41
N PRO A 188 40.54 -13.54 -0.81
CA PRO A 188 40.29 -12.52 -1.81
C PRO A 188 39.40 -11.46 -1.18
N THR A 189 39.87 -10.21 -1.22
CA THR A 189 39.10 -9.04 -0.80
C THR A 189 37.71 -9.18 -1.37
N ALA A 190 36.68 -9.07 -0.53
CA ALA A 190 35.31 -9.21 -0.99
C ALA A 190 35.04 -8.20 -2.11
N THR A 191 35.05 -8.69 -3.36
CA THR A 191 34.33 -8.06 -4.46
C THR A 191 32.94 -7.77 -3.90
N PRO A 192 32.40 -6.55 -4.02
CA PRO A 192 31.10 -6.24 -3.47
C PRO A 192 30.09 -7.24 -4.00
N VAL A 193 29.60 -8.11 -3.11
CA VAL A 193 28.54 -9.07 -3.45
C VAL A 193 27.36 -8.23 -3.91
N PRO A 194 26.78 -8.48 -5.10
CA PRO A 194 25.71 -7.65 -5.60
C PRO A 194 24.46 -7.80 -4.72
N ASN A 195 24.26 -6.81 -3.84
CA ASN A 195 22.95 -6.42 -3.32
C ASN A 195 22.08 -5.95 -4.52
N ALA A 196 21.67 -6.85 -5.43
CA ALA A 196 21.02 -6.46 -6.68
C ALA A 196 20.10 -7.49 -7.37
N VAL A 197 20.08 -8.78 -7.00
CA VAL A 197 19.20 -9.77 -7.67
C VAL A 197 17.81 -9.85 -7.04
N VAL A 198 17.74 -9.85 -5.71
CA VAL A 198 16.48 -9.80 -4.94
C VAL A 198 16.60 -8.64 -3.94
N ALA A 199 15.64 -7.72 -3.98
CA ALA A 199 15.59 -6.63 -3.02
C ALA A 199 15.04 -7.13 -1.66
N PRO A 200 15.61 -6.71 -0.52
CA PRO A 200 15.04 -6.99 0.78
C PRO A 200 13.76 -6.18 1.00
N LEU A 201 12.69 -6.83 1.48
CA LEU A 201 11.49 -6.13 1.93
C LEU A 201 11.77 -5.34 3.23
N PRO A 202 10.99 -4.27 3.50
CA PRO A 202 10.97 -3.63 4.82
C PRO A 202 10.80 -4.68 5.92
N ASN A 203 11.64 -4.60 6.95
CA ASN A 203 11.72 -5.56 8.07
C ASN A 203 12.24 -6.97 7.75
N SER A 204 12.53 -7.36 6.50
CA SER A 204 13.03 -8.72 6.18
C SER A 204 14.34 -9.10 6.90
N THR A 205 15.18 -8.11 7.22
CA THR A 205 16.44 -8.32 7.94
C THR A 205 16.26 -8.81 9.37
N GLN A 206 15.11 -8.56 10.02
CA GLN A 206 14.87 -9.09 11.37
C GLN A 206 14.80 -10.62 11.39
N PHE A 207 14.40 -11.24 10.27
CA PHE A 207 14.24 -12.68 10.13
C PHE A 207 15.55 -13.44 9.86
N ASN A 208 16.70 -12.77 9.81
CA ASN A 208 18.02 -13.41 9.75
C ASN A 208 18.20 -14.62 10.70
N PRO A 209 17.72 -14.61 11.96
CA PRO A 209 17.91 -15.74 12.88
C PRO A 209 17.05 -16.98 12.56
N ALA A 210 15.96 -16.85 11.80
CA ALA A 210 14.97 -17.91 11.55
C ALA A 210 14.88 -18.32 10.08
N CYS A 211 15.06 -17.37 9.16
CA CYS A 211 14.83 -17.52 7.72
C CYS A 211 16.11 -17.25 6.92
N SER A 212 17.24 -17.80 7.37
CA SER A 212 18.52 -17.75 6.66
C SER A 212 19.15 -19.16 6.56
N PRO A 213 18.53 -20.08 5.80
CA PRO A 213 18.94 -21.48 5.76
C PRO A 213 20.28 -21.66 5.04
N ALA A 214 20.98 -22.75 5.34
CA ALA A 214 21.98 -23.27 4.41
C ALA A 214 21.29 -23.72 3.12
N VAL A 215 21.98 -23.62 1.98
CA VAL A 215 21.42 -24.01 0.68
C VAL A 215 22.38 -24.97 0.00
N VAL A 216 21.87 -26.15 -0.35
CA VAL A 216 22.55 -27.15 -1.18
C VAL A 216 21.84 -27.18 -2.53
N ILE A 217 22.61 -27.11 -3.62
CA ILE A 217 22.07 -27.08 -4.98
C ILE A 217 22.61 -28.28 -5.74
N ASP A 218 21.70 -29.09 -6.29
CA ASP A 218 21.98 -30.22 -7.18
C ASP A 218 21.45 -29.91 -8.58
N ILE A 219 22.35 -29.81 -9.56
CA ILE A 219 22.00 -29.49 -10.96
C ILE A 219 22.15 -30.76 -11.78
N GLN A 220 21.02 -31.43 -12.01
CA GLN A 220 20.94 -32.70 -12.76
C GLN A 220 20.75 -32.47 -14.27
N ASP A 221 20.28 -31.28 -14.67
CA ASP A 221 20.21 -30.83 -16.06
C ASP A 221 20.87 -29.44 -16.20
N PRO A 222 22.20 -29.37 -16.44
CA PRO A 222 22.92 -28.11 -16.56
C PRO A 222 22.62 -27.37 -17.87
N ASP A 223 22.23 -28.08 -18.94
CA ASP A 223 21.95 -27.46 -20.25
C ASP A 223 20.58 -26.76 -20.24
N GLY A 224 19.53 -27.43 -19.73
CA GLY A 224 18.21 -26.81 -19.56
C GLY A 224 18.20 -25.67 -18.54
N PHE A 225 19.05 -25.74 -17.52
CA PHE A 225 19.23 -24.68 -16.52
C PHE A 225 20.12 -23.52 -17.01
N LYS A 226 20.89 -23.69 -18.09
CA LYS A 226 21.87 -22.70 -18.55
C LYS A 226 21.30 -21.27 -18.70
N PRO A 227 20.11 -21.04 -19.28
CA PRO A 227 19.55 -19.68 -19.46
C PRO A 227 19.31 -18.92 -18.14
N LEU A 228 19.06 -19.62 -17.03
CA LEU A 228 18.98 -19.03 -15.70
C LEU A 228 20.38 -18.80 -15.12
N SER A 229 21.30 -19.75 -15.28
CA SER A 229 22.68 -19.60 -14.80
C SER A 229 23.46 -18.44 -15.46
N ASP A 230 23.09 -18.08 -16.69
CA ASP A 230 23.62 -16.93 -17.43
C ASP A 230 23.10 -15.58 -16.87
N GLN A 231 21.93 -15.58 -16.22
CA GLN A 231 21.32 -14.40 -15.60
C GLN A 231 21.67 -14.25 -14.11
N VAL A 232 21.74 -15.37 -13.38
CA VAL A 232 22.13 -15.43 -11.97
C VAL A 232 23.19 -16.52 -11.80
N PRO A 233 24.45 -16.14 -11.49
CA PRO A 233 25.50 -17.12 -11.26
C PRO A 233 25.11 -18.13 -10.17
N VAL A 234 25.42 -19.41 -10.37
CA VAL A 234 25.09 -20.49 -9.42
C VAL A 234 25.65 -20.21 -8.02
N THR A 235 26.81 -19.54 -7.95
CA THR A 235 27.44 -19.10 -6.69
C THR A 235 26.65 -18.03 -5.93
N ALA A 236 25.72 -17.31 -6.59
CA ALA A 236 24.85 -16.32 -5.99
C ALA A 236 23.48 -16.89 -5.56
N LEU A 237 23.05 -18.04 -6.10
CA LEU A 237 21.76 -18.65 -5.77
C LEU A 237 21.53 -18.91 -4.27
N PRO A 238 22.52 -19.35 -3.46
CA PRO A 238 22.34 -19.46 -2.01
C PRO A 238 21.91 -18.15 -1.34
N ALA A 239 22.52 -17.03 -1.73
CA ALA A 239 22.19 -15.70 -1.19
C ALA A 239 20.81 -15.21 -1.67
N VAL A 240 20.44 -15.53 -2.92
CA VAL A 240 19.09 -15.27 -3.48
C VAL A 240 18.02 -16.02 -2.69
N ILE A 241 18.17 -17.33 -2.50
CA ILE A 241 17.23 -18.17 -1.76
C ILE A 241 17.10 -17.73 -0.30
N GLN A 242 18.22 -17.37 0.34
CA GLN A 242 18.20 -16.77 1.68
C GLN A 242 17.46 -15.43 1.74
N GLN A 243 17.54 -14.59 0.70
CA GLN A 243 16.80 -13.32 0.68
C GLN A 243 15.31 -13.51 0.37
N LEU A 244 14.94 -14.48 -0.47
CA LEU A 244 13.55 -14.89 -0.68
C LEU A 244 12.95 -15.39 0.64
N ALA A 245 13.58 -16.34 1.32
CA ALA A 245 13.13 -16.85 2.62
C ALA A 245 12.89 -15.73 3.66
N ARG A 246 13.75 -14.70 3.72
CA ARG A 246 13.54 -13.53 4.58
C ARG A 246 12.38 -12.64 4.16
N ASN A 247 12.13 -12.50 2.85
CA ASN A 247 11.01 -11.73 2.33
C ASN A 247 9.69 -12.46 2.61
N ASP A 248 9.63 -13.75 2.35
CA ASP A 248 8.48 -14.62 2.61
C ASP A 248 8.12 -14.57 4.11
N CYS A 249 9.12 -14.76 4.99
CA CYS A 249 8.91 -14.63 6.44
C CYS A 249 8.42 -13.22 6.87
N ALA A 250 8.86 -12.15 6.19
CA ALA A 250 8.40 -10.79 6.49
C ALA A 250 6.98 -10.48 6.03
N ILE A 251 6.44 -11.27 5.10
CA ILE A 251 5.03 -11.22 4.68
C ILE A 251 4.16 -12.07 5.61
N LEU A 252 4.68 -13.21 6.09
CA LEU A 252 3.93 -14.24 6.81
C LEU A 252 3.95 -14.10 8.35
N TYR A 253 4.94 -13.39 8.91
CA TYR A 253 5.18 -13.28 10.35
C TYR A 253 5.47 -11.83 10.79
N LYS A 254 5.23 -11.52 12.06
CA LYS A 254 5.59 -10.25 12.69
C LYS A 254 6.94 -10.33 13.40
N THR A 255 7.27 -11.47 14.01
CA THR A 255 8.53 -11.67 14.74
C THR A 255 9.23 -12.99 14.38
N PRO A 256 10.56 -13.08 14.46
CA PRO A 256 11.30 -14.32 14.17
C PRO A 256 10.92 -15.51 15.05
N SER A 257 10.36 -15.27 16.23
CA SER A 257 9.88 -16.30 17.16
C SER A 257 8.56 -16.96 16.77
N GLU A 258 7.82 -16.38 15.82
CA GLU A 258 6.56 -16.96 15.30
C GLU A 258 6.81 -17.95 14.15
N VAL A 259 8.00 -17.88 13.53
CA VAL A 259 8.38 -18.76 12.42
C VAL A 259 8.44 -20.21 12.92
N PRO A 260 7.77 -21.17 12.25
CA PRO A 260 7.82 -22.57 12.63
C PRO A 260 9.26 -23.12 12.59
N ALA A 261 9.50 -24.20 13.34
CA ALA A 261 10.82 -24.80 13.48
C ALA A 261 11.25 -25.51 12.18
N GLN A 262 11.83 -24.75 11.25
CA GLN A 262 12.26 -25.24 9.95
C GLN A 262 13.64 -25.93 9.97
N PRO A 263 13.88 -26.91 9.09
CA PRO A 263 15.20 -27.51 8.94
C PRO A 263 16.20 -26.46 8.46
N GLY A 264 17.39 -26.46 9.05
CA GLY A 264 18.44 -25.46 8.77
C GLY A 264 19.07 -25.53 7.36
N THR A 265 18.56 -26.38 6.46
CA THR A 265 19.06 -26.56 5.09
C THR A 265 17.91 -26.76 4.10
N ILE A 266 17.90 -25.94 3.05
CA ILE A 266 17.09 -26.13 1.83
C ILE A 266 17.95 -26.87 0.80
N PHE A 267 17.35 -27.88 0.15
CA PHE A 267 17.93 -28.62 -0.96
C PHE A 267 17.18 -28.24 -2.24
N LEU A 268 17.84 -27.57 -3.18
CA LEU A 268 17.30 -27.25 -4.49
C LEU A 268 17.84 -28.23 -5.53
N THR A 269 16.95 -29.05 -6.09
CA THR A 269 17.25 -29.94 -7.21
C THR A 269 16.72 -29.31 -8.50
N ILE A 270 17.56 -29.16 -9.52
CA ILE A 270 17.18 -28.64 -10.83
C ILE A 270 17.34 -29.76 -11.87
N LYS A 271 16.24 -30.18 -12.49
CA LYS A 271 16.21 -31.33 -13.42
C LYS A 271 15.14 -31.15 -14.50
N ALA A 272 15.27 -31.86 -15.62
CA ALA A 272 14.22 -31.95 -16.62
C ALA A 272 13.03 -32.77 -16.06
N MET A 273 11.83 -32.17 -16.06
CA MET A 273 10.59 -32.82 -15.62
C MET A 273 9.36 -32.09 -16.16
N ASP A 274 8.24 -32.80 -16.28
CA ASP A 274 6.94 -32.18 -16.57
C ASP A 274 6.45 -31.37 -15.36
N GLY A 275 5.77 -30.24 -15.62
CA GLY A 275 5.32 -29.31 -14.58
C GLY A 275 6.31 -28.17 -14.30
N VAL A 276 6.05 -27.41 -13.23
CA VAL A 276 6.75 -26.15 -12.89
C VAL A 276 7.81 -26.39 -11.83
N ALA A 277 7.37 -26.70 -10.62
CA ALA A 277 8.19 -27.05 -9.47
C ALA A 277 7.33 -27.82 -8.45
N TYR A 278 7.94 -28.33 -7.37
CA TYR A 278 7.25 -28.76 -6.16
C TYR A 278 8.18 -28.79 -4.95
N THR A 279 7.59 -28.71 -3.76
CA THR A 279 8.27 -28.77 -2.47
C THR A 279 7.82 -29.98 -1.65
N ALA A 280 8.77 -30.64 -0.99
CA ALA A 280 8.52 -31.74 -0.06
C ALA A 280 9.48 -31.65 1.14
N GLY A 281 8.98 -31.21 2.30
CA GLY A 281 9.83 -30.83 3.43
C GLY A 281 10.70 -29.63 3.04
N SER A 282 12.03 -29.76 3.12
CA SER A 282 12.96 -28.73 2.62
C SER A 282 13.62 -29.05 1.29
N GLN A 283 13.06 -30.00 0.52
CA GLN A 283 13.50 -30.29 -0.83
C GLN A 283 12.59 -29.56 -1.83
N ILE A 284 13.17 -28.61 -2.56
CA ILE A 284 12.55 -27.94 -3.71
C ILE A 284 13.06 -28.65 -4.97
N THR A 285 12.15 -29.07 -5.85
CA THR A 285 12.51 -29.53 -7.19
C THR A 285 12.00 -28.54 -8.21
N LEU A 286 12.91 -27.92 -8.97
CA LEU A 286 12.61 -26.96 -10.02
C LEU A 286 12.77 -27.60 -11.41
N SER A 287 11.78 -27.43 -12.27
CA SER A 287 11.84 -27.93 -13.64
C SER A 287 12.76 -27.07 -14.52
N SER A 288 13.86 -27.66 -15.02
CA SER A 288 14.73 -27.01 -16.01
C SER A 288 13.98 -26.73 -17.32
N THR A 289 13.05 -27.60 -17.72
CA THR A 289 12.26 -27.44 -18.95
C THR A 289 11.21 -26.34 -18.81
N TYR A 290 10.69 -26.07 -17.62
CA TYR A 290 9.81 -24.91 -17.41
C TYR A 290 10.57 -23.58 -17.45
N VAL A 291 11.74 -23.51 -16.80
CA VAL A 291 12.45 -22.24 -16.62
C VAL A 291 13.30 -21.79 -17.84
N HIS A 292 13.57 -22.69 -18.80
CA HIS A 292 14.50 -22.43 -19.91
C HIS A 292 14.20 -21.17 -20.75
N ASP A 293 12.92 -20.78 -20.86
CA ASP A 293 12.40 -19.66 -21.66
C ASP A 293 11.72 -18.55 -20.81
N LYS A 294 11.82 -18.63 -19.48
CA LYS A 294 11.10 -17.72 -18.57
C LYS A 294 11.95 -16.51 -18.18
N SER A 295 11.27 -15.44 -17.77
CA SER A 295 11.93 -14.24 -17.26
C SER A 295 12.52 -14.50 -15.87
N LEU A 296 13.56 -13.77 -15.50
CA LEU A 296 14.13 -13.83 -14.15
C LEU A 296 13.06 -13.57 -13.06
N GLN A 297 12.12 -12.67 -13.33
CA GLN A 297 11.01 -12.36 -12.42
C GLN A 297 10.09 -13.56 -12.19
N GLU A 298 9.75 -14.33 -13.24
CA GLU A 298 8.94 -15.53 -13.09
C GLU A 298 9.71 -16.65 -12.38
N MET A 299 11.00 -16.84 -12.71
CA MET A 299 11.84 -17.85 -12.07
C MET A 299 12.04 -17.59 -10.56
N LEU A 300 12.27 -16.33 -10.18
CA LEU A 300 12.32 -15.92 -8.77
C LEU A 300 10.95 -16.05 -8.09
N GLY A 301 9.86 -15.79 -8.82
CA GLY A 301 8.49 -16.00 -8.33
C GLY A 301 8.17 -17.47 -8.04
N VAL A 302 8.57 -18.40 -8.91
CA VAL A 302 8.45 -19.84 -8.65
C VAL A 302 9.27 -20.24 -7.43
N LEU A 303 10.52 -19.76 -7.30
CA LEU A 303 11.32 -20.04 -6.11
C LEU A 303 10.68 -19.49 -4.82
N ALA A 304 10.09 -18.29 -4.85
CA ALA A 304 9.39 -17.72 -3.69
C ALA A 304 8.14 -18.54 -3.31
N HIS A 305 7.38 -19.05 -4.28
CA HIS A 305 6.25 -19.95 -4.05
C HIS A 305 6.70 -21.23 -3.32
N GLU A 306 7.74 -21.89 -3.82
CA GLU A 306 8.27 -23.12 -3.24
C GLU A 306 8.90 -22.91 -1.85
N ILE A 307 9.63 -21.81 -1.66
CA ILE A 307 10.18 -21.42 -0.35
C ILE A 307 9.06 -21.09 0.64
N THR A 308 7.95 -20.51 0.17
CA THR A 308 6.77 -20.27 1.01
C THR A 308 6.17 -21.58 1.54
N HIS A 309 6.09 -22.65 0.74
CA HIS A 309 5.66 -23.97 1.23
C HIS A 309 6.58 -24.57 2.31
N ILE A 310 7.84 -24.14 2.38
CA ILE A 310 8.74 -24.49 3.50
C ILE A 310 8.39 -23.65 4.72
N TYR A 311 8.28 -22.32 4.58
CA TYR A 311 8.21 -21.42 5.74
C TYR A 311 6.81 -21.20 6.31
N GLN A 312 5.75 -21.27 5.50
CA GLN A 312 4.38 -21.07 5.97
C GLN A 312 3.96 -22.14 6.98
N GLN A 313 3.00 -21.78 7.84
CA GLN A 313 2.35 -22.78 8.67
C GLN A 313 1.48 -23.69 7.78
N ASN A 314 1.53 -25.00 8.03
CA ASN A 314 0.73 -25.98 7.32
C ASN A 314 0.15 -26.98 8.32
N ASP A 315 -1.17 -26.99 8.44
CA ASP A 315 -1.87 -27.88 9.35
C ASP A 315 -2.10 -29.25 8.71
N SER A 316 -1.24 -30.20 9.08
CA SER A 316 -1.22 -31.53 8.50
C SER A 316 -2.49 -32.36 8.72
N ASP A 317 -3.32 -32.04 9.72
CA ASP A 317 -4.58 -32.79 9.95
C ASP A 317 -5.79 -32.15 9.23
N ALA A 318 -5.66 -30.92 8.74
CA ALA A 318 -6.67 -30.20 7.96
C ALA A 318 -6.67 -30.53 6.46
N GLN A 319 -5.82 -31.45 5.98
CA GLN A 319 -5.75 -31.88 4.57
C GLN A 319 -7.08 -32.41 3.98
N HIS A 320 -8.03 -32.80 4.83
CA HIS A 320 -9.37 -33.25 4.44
C HIS A 320 -10.44 -32.15 4.47
N VAL A 321 -10.08 -30.94 4.91
CA VAL A 321 -10.98 -29.79 4.99
C VAL A 321 -11.14 -29.19 3.60
N ASP A 322 -12.39 -29.06 3.17
CA ASP A 322 -12.75 -28.55 1.84
C ASP A 322 -12.17 -27.14 1.61
N GLY A 323 -11.39 -26.98 0.54
CA GLY A 323 -10.68 -25.76 0.20
C GLY A 323 -9.33 -25.54 0.89
N PHE A 324 -8.90 -26.40 1.83
CA PHE A 324 -7.61 -26.24 2.53
C PHE A 324 -6.41 -26.18 1.58
N GLY A 325 -6.35 -27.07 0.59
CA GLY A 325 -5.30 -27.03 -0.44
C GLY A 325 -5.29 -25.72 -1.24
N GLY A 326 -6.46 -25.18 -1.56
CA GLY A 326 -6.58 -23.87 -2.22
C GLY A 326 -6.05 -22.72 -1.37
N ILE A 327 -6.26 -22.77 -0.04
CA ILE A 327 -5.66 -21.80 0.90
C ILE A 327 -4.13 -21.93 0.92
N ILE A 328 -3.60 -23.15 1.00
CA ILE A 328 -2.16 -23.45 1.03
C ILE A 328 -1.44 -22.93 -0.24
N GLU A 329 -1.99 -23.19 -1.44
CA GLU A 329 -1.44 -22.64 -2.69
C GLU A 329 -1.67 -21.12 -2.83
N GLY A 330 -2.81 -20.63 -2.31
CA GLY A 330 -3.15 -19.21 -2.33
C GLY A 330 -2.24 -18.35 -1.45
N VAL A 331 -1.75 -18.86 -0.33
CA VAL A 331 -0.77 -18.15 0.51
C VAL A 331 0.59 -18.05 -0.19
N ALA A 332 1.05 -19.12 -0.86
CA ALA A 332 2.28 -19.11 -1.65
C ALA A 332 2.23 -18.09 -2.80
N ASP A 333 1.12 -18.03 -3.54
CA ASP A 333 0.95 -17.03 -4.61
C ASP A 333 0.63 -15.62 -4.08
N TYR A 334 0.06 -15.47 -2.88
CA TYR A 334 -0.04 -14.18 -2.19
C TYR A 334 1.36 -13.64 -1.88
N VAL A 335 2.30 -14.48 -1.41
CA VAL A 335 3.70 -14.07 -1.22
C VAL A 335 4.35 -13.62 -2.53
N ARG A 336 4.16 -14.35 -3.66
CA ARG A 336 4.63 -13.90 -4.99
C ARG A 336 4.08 -12.53 -5.37
N TYR A 337 2.83 -12.25 -5.05
CA TYR A 337 2.21 -10.95 -5.32
C TYR A 337 2.80 -9.85 -4.43
N LYS A 338 2.93 -10.05 -3.11
CA LYS A 338 3.51 -9.05 -2.19
C LYS A 338 5.00 -8.80 -2.41
N THR A 339 5.73 -9.77 -2.98
CA THR A 339 7.14 -9.61 -3.42
C THR A 339 7.28 -8.97 -4.82
N GLY A 340 6.18 -8.76 -5.55
CA GLY A 340 6.19 -8.17 -6.89
C GLY A 340 6.58 -9.13 -8.01
N TYR A 341 6.69 -10.44 -7.75
CA TYR A 341 6.88 -11.46 -8.79
C TYR A 341 5.58 -11.82 -9.53
N LYS A 342 4.43 -11.35 -9.03
CA LYS A 342 3.11 -11.55 -9.64
C LYS A 342 2.34 -10.25 -9.74
N THR A 343 1.54 -10.09 -10.79
CA THR A 343 0.74 -8.87 -11.04
C THR A 343 -0.75 -9.21 -11.01
N LEU A 344 -1.60 -8.18 -10.87
CA LEU A 344 -3.06 -8.33 -10.90
C LEU A 344 -3.64 -8.64 -12.29
N ALA A 345 -2.80 -8.89 -13.32
CA ALA A 345 -3.25 -9.11 -14.70
C ALA A 345 -4.22 -10.30 -14.84
N ASN A 346 -4.09 -11.31 -13.98
CA ASN A 346 -4.97 -12.48 -13.93
C ASN A 346 -6.17 -12.33 -12.99
N ARG A 347 -6.37 -11.17 -12.34
CA ARG A 347 -7.49 -10.96 -11.40
C ARG A 347 -8.81 -10.82 -12.18
N HIS A 348 -9.70 -11.80 -12.03
CA HIS A 348 -10.96 -11.89 -12.76
C HIS A 348 -12.12 -12.34 -11.85
N ALA A 349 -13.35 -11.97 -12.22
CA ALA A 349 -14.56 -12.51 -11.60
C ALA A 349 -14.86 -13.93 -12.14
N GLY A 350 -15.50 -14.76 -11.32
CA GLY A 350 -15.62 -16.20 -11.50
C GLY A 350 -14.75 -17.00 -10.52
N GLY A 351 -14.76 -18.33 -10.66
CA GLY A 351 -13.98 -19.26 -9.84
C GLY A 351 -14.49 -19.46 -8.40
N SER A 352 -13.62 -20.04 -7.57
CA SER A 352 -13.81 -20.29 -6.15
C SER A 352 -12.57 -19.88 -5.35
N TRP A 353 -12.76 -19.51 -4.08
CA TRP A 353 -11.66 -19.35 -3.12
C TRP A 353 -10.85 -20.64 -2.88
N LYS A 354 -11.35 -21.78 -3.39
CA LYS A 354 -10.75 -23.11 -3.33
C LYS A 354 -9.81 -23.43 -4.50
N ASP A 355 -9.79 -22.60 -5.55
CA ASP A 355 -9.06 -22.89 -6.79
C ASP A 355 -7.53 -22.80 -6.62
N GLY A 356 -7.06 -22.13 -5.57
CA GLY A 356 -5.65 -21.92 -5.29
C GLY A 356 -5.03 -20.77 -6.09
N TYR A 357 -3.69 -20.71 -6.06
CA TYR A 357 -2.87 -19.85 -6.91
C TYR A 357 -3.38 -18.40 -6.99
N ASP A 358 -3.37 -17.77 -8.18
CA ASP A 358 -3.89 -16.42 -8.47
C ASP A 358 -5.24 -16.14 -7.80
N THR A 359 -6.21 -17.04 -8.00
CA THR A 359 -7.61 -16.85 -7.63
C THR A 359 -7.78 -16.69 -6.13
N THR A 360 -7.13 -17.57 -5.35
CA THR A 360 -7.16 -17.49 -3.88
C THR A 360 -6.22 -16.42 -3.35
N ALA A 361 -5.05 -16.21 -3.97
CA ALA A 361 -4.09 -15.17 -3.57
C ALA A 361 -4.67 -13.75 -3.62
N PHE A 362 -5.38 -13.41 -4.70
CA PHE A 362 -6.02 -12.08 -4.83
C PHE A 362 -7.20 -11.90 -3.87
N PHE A 363 -7.87 -12.97 -3.47
CA PHE A 363 -8.89 -12.94 -2.42
C PHE A 363 -8.29 -12.80 -1.03
N ILE A 364 -7.16 -13.45 -0.74
CA ILE A 364 -6.39 -13.24 0.50
C ILE A 364 -5.91 -11.78 0.58
N ASP A 365 -5.42 -11.20 -0.51
CA ASP A 365 -5.04 -9.77 -0.53
C ASP A 365 -6.25 -8.85 -0.33
N TRP A 366 -7.38 -9.10 -0.99
CA TRP A 366 -8.62 -8.36 -0.74
C TRP A 366 -9.06 -8.44 0.73
N LEU A 367 -9.02 -9.63 1.33
CA LEU A 367 -9.30 -9.80 2.76
C LEU A 367 -8.30 -9.07 3.65
N ASN A 368 -7.01 -9.05 3.29
CA ASN A 368 -5.98 -8.33 4.04
C ASN A 368 -6.09 -6.79 3.91
N GLN A 369 -6.66 -6.28 2.82
CA GLN A 369 -7.01 -4.86 2.69
C GLN A 369 -8.24 -4.48 3.55
N ASN A 370 -9.25 -5.37 3.64
CA ASN A 370 -10.51 -5.08 4.33
C ASN A 370 -10.50 -5.49 5.83
N TYR A 371 -9.58 -6.37 6.25
CA TYR A 371 -9.47 -6.87 7.61
C TYR A 371 -8.00 -6.83 8.06
N ALA A 372 -7.71 -6.01 9.07
CA ALA A 372 -6.34 -5.78 9.54
C ALA A 372 -5.61 -7.08 9.90
N ASP A 373 -4.38 -7.24 9.41
CA ASP A 373 -3.51 -8.41 9.55
C ASP A 373 -4.10 -9.75 9.05
N PHE A 374 -5.08 -9.76 8.13
CA PHE A 374 -5.76 -11.01 7.75
C PHE A 374 -4.81 -12.11 7.26
N ALA A 375 -3.86 -11.80 6.37
CA ALA A 375 -2.95 -12.79 5.82
C ALA A 375 -2.00 -13.38 6.89
N TYR A 376 -1.50 -12.53 7.80
CA TYR A 376 -0.73 -12.96 8.97
C TYR A 376 -1.56 -13.88 9.88
N LYS A 377 -2.80 -13.48 10.20
CA LYS A 377 -3.72 -14.28 11.04
C LYS A 377 -4.10 -15.60 10.38
N LEU A 378 -4.26 -15.62 9.06
CA LEU A 378 -4.53 -16.81 8.27
C LEU A 378 -3.36 -17.78 8.37
N ASN A 379 -2.13 -17.32 8.06
CA ASN A 379 -0.93 -18.12 8.24
C ASN A 379 -0.82 -18.66 9.67
N GLN A 380 -0.93 -17.81 10.70
CA GLN A 380 -0.85 -18.26 12.10
C GLN A 380 -1.95 -19.26 12.49
N SER A 381 -3.11 -19.25 11.83
CA SER A 381 -4.18 -20.23 12.07
C SER A 381 -3.90 -21.61 11.48
N LEU A 382 -3.00 -21.73 10.51
CA LEU A 382 -2.60 -23.00 9.87
C LEU A 382 -1.51 -23.75 10.68
N SER A 383 -1.31 -23.38 11.95
CA SER A 383 -0.21 -23.90 12.78
C SER A 383 -0.52 -25.28 13.35
N SER A 384 0.10 -26.32 12.78
CA SER A 384 0.05 -27.70 13.30
C SER A 384 0.54 -27.90 14.75
N THR A 385 1.10 -26.86 15.39
CA THR A 385 1.61 -26.94 16.77
C THR A 385 0.57 -26.72 17.86
N ASP A 386 -0.59 -26.14 17.56
CA ASP A 386 -1.66 -25.89 18.55
C ASP A 386 -2.57 -27.11 18.79
N ARG A 387 -2.48 -28.12 17.90
CA ARG A 387 -3.28 -29.35 17.86
C ARG A 387 -4.79 -29.11 17.68
N GLN A 388 -5.16 -28.05 16.97
CA GLN A 388 -6.53 -27.77 16.56
C GLN A 388 -6.61 -27.78 15.04
N GLN A 389 -7.35 -28.73 14.50
CA GLN A 389 -7.65 -28.78 13.07
C GLN A 389 -8.19 -27.44 12.57
N TRP A 390 -7.51 -26.86 11.59
CA TRP A 390 -7.95 -25.64 10.92
C TRP A 390 -9.30 -25.85 10.24
N THR A 391 -10.21 -24.90 10.42
CA THR A 391 -11.54 -24.91 9.76
C THR A 391 -11.88 -23.55 9.18
N THR A 392 -12.81 -23.53 8.24
CA THR A 392 -13.36 -22.29 7.64
C THR A 392 -14.07 -21.37 8.65
N ASP A 393 -14.34 -21.83 9.88
CA ASP A 393 -14.77 -20.97 10.99
C ASP A 393 -13.73 -19.89 11.34
N PHE A 394 -12.46 -20.06 10.93
CA PHE A 394 -11.44 -19.01 10.98
C PHE A 394 -11.97 -17.69 10.37
N PHE A 395 -12.58 -17.76 9.19
CA PHE A 395 -13.13 -16.58 8.49
C PHE A 395 -14.22 -15.91 9.33
N VAL A 396 -15.10 -16.71 9.94
CA VAL A 396 -16.17 -16.20 10.84
C VAL A 396 -15.56 -15.53 12.07
N ARG A 397 -14.51 -16.12 12.67
CA ARG A 397 -13.82 -15.55 13.84
C ARG A 397 -13.09 -14.23 13.52
N GLN A 398 -12.55 -14.06 12.31
CA GLN A 398 -11.83 -12.83 11.93
C GLN A 398 -12.73 -11.73 11.35
N THR A 399 -13.84 -12.08 10.70
CA THR A 399 -14.64 -11.13 9.89
C THR A 399 -16.11 -11.03 10.31
N GLY A 400 -16.60 -11.96 11.13
CA GLY A 400 -18.03 -12.14 11.40
C GLY A 400 -18.82 -12.87 10.28
N GLN A 401 -18.17 -13.24 9.17
CA GLN A 401 -18.80 -13.78 7.97
C GLN A 401 -18.17 -15.11 7.53
N SER A 402 -18.95 -15.97 6.85
CA SER A 402 -18.42 -17.21 6.28
C SER A 402 -17.54 -16.91 5.04
N VAL A 403 -16.60 -17.82 4.75
CA VAL A 403 -15.73 -17.71 3.57
C VAL A 403 -16.52 -17.59 2.26
N ASP A 404 -17.65 -18.28 2.13
CA ASP A 404 -18.51 -18.18 0.93
C ASP A 404 -19.23 -16.82 0.82
N ALA A 405 -19.62 -16.22 1.96
CA ALA A 405 -20.23 -14.88 1.98
C ALA A 405 -19.19 -13.79 1.66
N LEU A 406 -17.95 -13.95 2.15
CA LEU A 406 -16.81 -13.12 1.80
C LEU A 406 -16.42 -13.29 0.32
N TRP A 407 -16.43 -14.51 -0.20
CA TRP A 407 -16.20 -14.79 -1.61
C TRP A 407 -17.25 -14.11 -2.48
N ALA A 408 -18.54 -14.19 -2.12
CA ALA A 408 -19.61 -13.48 -2.82
C ALA A 408 -19.41 -11.95 -2.79
N GLN A 409 -18.93 -11.38 -1.69
CA GLN A 409 -18.56 -9.96 -1.59
C GLN A 409 -17.34 -9.60 -2.46
N TYR A 410 -16.32 -10.47 -2.50
CA TYR A 410 -15.17 -10.29 -3.38
C TYR A 410 -15.58 -10.35 -4.87
N GLN A 411 -16.47 -11.27 -5.23
CA GLN A 411 -17.06 -11.34 -6.58
C GLN A 411 -17.88 -10.08 -6.92
N GLN A 412 -18.60 -9.49 -5.96
CA GLN A 412 -19.28 -8.20 -6.11
C GLN A 412 -18.30 -7.01 -6.22
N TYR A 413 -17.19 -7.04 -5.47
CA TYR A 413 -16.10 -6.08 -5.56
C TYR A 413 -15.43 -6.11 -6.95
N LEU A 414 -15.23 -7.31 -7.51
CA LEU A 414 -14.66 -7.52 -8.85
C LEU A 414 -15.63 -7.13 -9.98
N THR A 415 -16.94 -7.25 -9.76
CA THR A 415 -17.97 -6.92 -10.76
C THR A 415 -18.57 -5.51 -10.60
N GLY A 416 -18.22 -4.79 -9.53
CA GLY A 416 -18.47 -3.35 -9.40
C GLY A 416 -19.94 -2.96 -9.29
N SER A 417 -20.71 -3.62 -8.41
CA SER A 417 -22.16 -3.43 -8.20
C SER A 417 -22.68 -1.99 -8.40
N ASN A 418 -23.25 -1.73 -9.58
CA ASN A 418 -24.03 -0.55 -9.96
C ASN A 418 -23.37 0.85 -9.83
N LEU A 419 -22.04 0.97 -9.91
CA LEU A 419 -21.41 2.27 -10.13
C LEU A 419 -21.22 2.53 -11.64
N PRO A 420 -21.48 3.77 -12.14
CA PRO A 420 -21.17 4.10 -13.52
C PRO A 420 -19.67 3.96 -13.79
N THR A 421 -19.29 3.30 -14.88
CA THR A 421 -17.90 3.23 -15.37
C THR A 421 -17.64 4.25 -16.49
N THR A 422 -18.59 5.15 -16.71
CA THR A 422 -18.55 6.22 -17.72
C THR A 422 -19.00 7.53 -17.06
N GLY A 423 -18.23 8.60 -17.25
CA GLY A 423 -18.53 9.93 -16.73
C GLY A 423 -17.34 10.88 -16.94
N PRO A 424 -17.53 12.20 -16.79
CA PRO A 424 -16.50 13.21 -16.97
C PRO A 424 -15.40 13.18 -15.91
N VAL A 425 -15.61 12.57 -14.75
CA VAL A 425 -14.55 12.32 -13.76
C VAL A 425 -14.58 10.85 -13.39
N CYS A 426 -13.42 10.19 -13.43
CA CYS A 426 -13.25 8.79 -13.06
C CYS A 426 -12.20 8.64 -11.96
N PHE A 427 -12.54 7.90 -10.91
CA PHE A 427 -11.73 7.64 -9.73
C PHE A 427 -11.25 6.19 -9.77
N TYR A 428 -10.01 5.96 -9.36
CA TYR A 428 -9.33 4.68 -9.45
C TYR A 428 -8.76 4.29 -8.08
N SER A 429 -8.90 3.01 -7.71
CA SER A 429 -8.42 2.52 -6.40
C SER A 429 -6.91 2.42 -6.29
N ASP A 430 -6.21 2.41 -7.43
CA ASP A 430 -4.77 2.25 -7.48
C ASP A 430 -4.18 3.44 -8.26
N ILE A 431 -2.87 3.65 -8.14
CA ILE A 431 -2.15 4.65 -8.94
C ILE A 431 -2.12 4.26 -10.43
N ASN A 432 -1.81 5.24 -11.29
CA ASN A 432 -1.72 5.12 -12.75
C ASN A 432 -3.00 4.60 -13.43
N TYR A 433 -4.16 4.98 -12.88
CA TYR A 433 -5.50 4.64 -13.39
C TYR A 433 -5.78 3.13 -13.43
N GLN A 434 -5.25 2.40 -12.45
CA GLN A 434 -5.42 0.95 -12.30
C GLN A 434 -6.40 0.62 -11.18
N GLY A 435 -6.68 -0.68 -11.01
CA GLY A 435 -7.53 -1.18 -9.94
C GLY A 435 -9.02 -1.16 -10.31
N ARG A 436 -9.86 -0.91 -9.31
CA ARG A 436 -11.29 -0.62 -9.52
C ARG A 436 -11.43 0.77 -10.14
N VAL A 437 -12.53 0.99 -10.86
CA VAL A 437 -12.92 2.31 -11.36
C VAL A 437 -14.38 2.60 -11.04
N PHE A 438 -14.68 3.83 -10.66
CA PHE A 438 -16.01 4.41 -10.84
C PHE A 438 -15.90 5.79 -11.45
N CYS A 439 -16.93 6.23 -12.15
CA CYS A 439 -17.02 7.55 -12.74
C CYS A 439 -18.29 8.25 -12.27
N SER A 440 -18.26 9.58 -12.28
CA SER A 440 -19.34 10.43 -11.83
C SER A 440 -19.53 11.62 -12.76
N ASP A 441 -20.80 11.95 -13.01
CA ASP A 441 -21.24 13.18 -13.68
C ASP A 441 -21.16 14.38 -12.71
N VAL A 442 -21.70 15.54 -13.11
CA VAL A 442 -21.84 16.69 -12.21
C VAL A 442 -22.69 16.29 -10.99
N ALA A 443 -22.04 16.13 -9.85
CA ALA A 443 -22.63 15.61 -8.63
C ALA A 443 -21.87 16.08 -7.39
N THR A 444 -22.60 16.29 -6.30
CA THR A 444 -22.05 16.32 -4.94
C THR A 444 -22.45 15.01 -4.28
N ALA A 445 -21.48 14.25 -3.80
CA ALA A 445 -21.74 12.97 -3.15
C ALA A 445 -20.67 12.65 -2.10
N ASP A 446 -21.08 11.90 -1.09
CA ASP A 446 -20.14 11.10 -0.32
C ASP A 446 -19.65 9.94 -1.21
N THR A 447 -18.44 9.44 -0.95
CA THR A 447 -18.02 8.19 -1.59
C THR A 447 -18.96 7.06 -1.14
N VAL A 448 -19.26 6.10 -2.01
CA VAL A 448 -19.96 4.90 -1.53
C VAL A 448 -19.04 4.15 -0.57
N SER A 449 -19.58 3.44 0.41
CA SER A 449 -18.80 2.86 1.52
C SER A 449 -17.69 1.87 1.11
N SER A 450 -17.69 1.37 -0.13
CA SER A 450 -16.61 0.54 -0.70
C SER A 450 -15.46 1.34 -1.33
N TRP A 451 -15.55 2.66 -1.32
CA TRP A 451 -14.65 3.64 -1.93
C TRP A 451 -14.18 4.76 -0.98
N ASP A 452 -14.65 4.75 0.26
CA ASP A 452 -14.13 5.60 1.33
C ASP A 452 -12.65 5.31 1.56
N ASN A 453 -11.80 6.33 1.53
CA ASN A 453 -10.35 6.19 1.74
C ASN A 453 -9.66 5.20 0.78
N VAL A 454 -10.12 5.16 -0.49
CA VAL A 454 -9.62 4.24 -1.54
C VAL A 454 -9.04 4.94 -2.75
N VAL A 455 -9.35 6.22 -2.98
CA VAL A 455 -8.95 6.89 -4.23
C VAL A 455 -7.44 7.14 -4.25
N SER A 456 -6.75 6.54 -5.22
CA SER A 456 -5.30 6.66 -5.44
C SER A 456 -4.92 7.35 -6.76
N SER A 457 -5.83 7.38 -7.75
CA SER A 457 -5.69 8.22 -8.95
C SER A 457 -7.04 8.65 -9.55
N VAL A 458 -7.05 9.72 -10.34
CA VAL A 458 -8.27 10.35 -10.88
C VAL A 458 -8.03 10.81 -12.33
N LYS A 459 -8.98 10.53 -13.23
CA LYS A 459 -9.07 11.21 -14.53
C LYS A 459 -10.16 12.28 -14.52
N VAL A 460 -9.89 13.41 -15.15
CA VAL A 460 -10.79 14.57 -15.22
C VAL A 460 -10.87 15.03 -16.68
N GLN A 461 -12.02 14.83 -17.30
CA GLN A 461 -12.32 15.28 -18.66
C GLN A 461 -12.27 16.81 -18.75
N SER A 462 -11.75 17.34 -19.86
CA SER A 462 -11.71 18.80 -20.10
C SER A 462 -13.09 19.46 -19.91
N GLY A 463 -13.10 20.64 -19.28
CA GLY A 463 -14.30 21.38 -18.89
C GLY A 463 -14.90 20.98 -17.54
N TYR A 464 -14.29 20.02 -16.83
CA TYR A 464 -14.72 19.57 -15.50
C TYR A 464 -13.61 19.75 -14.46
N GLN A 465 -14.02 19.75 -13.20
CA GLN A 465 -13.13 19.74 -12.04
C GLN A 465 -13.74 18.82 -10.97
N VAL A 466 -12.88 18.28 -10.11
CA VAL A 466 -13.31 17.58 -8.91
C VAL A 466 -12.62 18.14 -7.67
N ASP A 467 -13.40 18.41 -6.65
CA ASP A 467 -12.91 18.63 -5.29
C ASP A 467 -13.03 17.31 -4.53
N LEU A 468 -11.90 16.78 -4.05
CA LEU A 468 -11.83 15.65 -3.12
C LEU A 468 -11.77 16.19 -1.69
N PHE A 469 -12.44 15.53 -0.75
CA PHE A 469 -12.55 15.92 0.64
C PHE A 469 -12.19 14.76 1.57
N ALA A 470 -11.45 15.07 2.64
CA ALA A 470 -10.93 14.08 3.58
C ALA A 470 -12.00 13.52 4.53
N ASP A 471 -13.11 14.25 4.70
CA ASP A 471 -14.24 13.82 5.52
C ASP A 471 -15.51 13.67 4.66
N ASN A 472 -16.48 12.92 5.18
CA ASN A 472 -17.84 12.88 4.63
C ASN A 472 -18.55 14.25 4.74
N GLY A 473 -19.50 14.53 3.85
CA GLY A 473 -20.23 15.80 3.83
C GLY A 473 -19.40 16.99 3.32
N GLN A 474 -18.40 16.72 2.46
CA GLN A 474 -17.54 17.71 1.82
C GLN A 474 -16.77 18.58 2.83
N ALA A 475 -16.22 17.93 3.86
CA ALA A 475 -15.50 18.56 4.97
C ALA A 475 -14.02 18.11 5.04
N GLY A 476 -13.28 18.65 6.01
CA GLY A 476 -11.87 18.30 6.23
C GLY A 476 -10.89 18.94 5.26
N SER A 477 -9.73 18.29 5.10
CA SER A 477 -8.73 18.66 4.10
C SER A 477 -9.30 18.47 2.68
N LYS A 478 -8.95 19.38 1.76
CA LYS A 478 -9.48 19.40 0.40
C LYS A 478 -8.36 19.39 -0.64
N LEU A 479 -8.52 18.61 -1.71
CA LEU A 479 -7.70 18.64 -2.93
C LEU A 479 -8.59 18.94 -4.15
N SER A 480 -8.28 20.01 -4.88
CA SER A 480 -8.95 20.34 -6.16
C SER A 480 -8.13 19.86 -7.35
N LEU A 481 -8.78 19.16 -8.28
CA LEU A 481 -8.20 18.66 -9.53
C LEU A 481 -8.99 19.19 -10.73
N THR A 482 -8.30 19.86 -11.66
CA THR A 482 -8.85 20.37 -12.93
C THR A 482 -8.33 19.61 -14.16
N GLY A 483 -7.70 18.45 -13.92
CA GLY A 483 -7.07 17.60 -14.92
C GLY A 483 -6.62 16.29 -14.27
N ASP A 484 -6.17 15.35 -15.10
CA ASP A 484 -5.75 14.00 -14.67
C ASP A 484 -4.65 14.02 -13.59
N ALA A 485 -4.84 13.21 -12.55
CA ALA A 485 -3.89 12.97 -11.47
C ALA A 485 -3.57 11.48 -11.38
N ALA A 486 -2.46 11.06 -12.00
CA ALA A 486 -2.02 9.66 -12.05
C ALA A 486 -1.64 9.08 -10.68
N ASN A 487 -1.36 9.91 -9.68
CA ASN A 487 -0.88 9.44 -8.37
C ASN A 487 -1.21 10.49 -7.30
N LEU A 488 -2.09 10.17 -6.35
CA LEU A 488 -2.45 11.07 -5.25
C LEU A 488 -1.44 11.04 -4.08
N VAL A 489 -0.51 10.08 -4.03
CA VAL A 489 0.60 10.06 -3.05
C VAL A 489 1.46 11.31 -3.20
N SER A 490 1.77 11.72 -4.45
CA SER A 490 2.57 12.92 -4.71
C SER A 490 1.85 14.23 -4.35
N LEU A 491 0.53 14.17 -4.15
CA LEU A 491 -0.34 15.29 -3.75
C LEU A 491 -0.73 15.23 -2.26
N ASN A 492 -0.19 14.27 -1.49
CA ASN A 492 -0.55 14.00 -0.09
C ASN A 492 -2.05 13.78 0.15
N PHE A 493 -2.74 13.14 -0.81
CA PHE A 493 -4.19 12.89 -0.77
C PHE A 493 -4.56 11.44 -1.18
N ASN A 494 -3.59 10.53 -1.14
CA ASN A 494 -3.81 9.11 -1.43
C ASN A 494 -4.65 8.46 -0.34
N ASP A 495 -5.66 7.68 -0.72
CA ASP A 495 -6.47 6.90 0.22
C ASP A 495 -7.09 7.76 1.34
N LEU A 496 -7.35 9.04 1.02
CA LEU A 496 -7.93 10.02 1.95
C LEU A 496 -9.28 10.57 1.49
N ALA A 497 -9.75 10.26 0.27
CA ALA A 497 -11.01 10.81 -0.21
C ALA A 497 -12.22 10.06 0.39
N SER A 498 -12.95 10.72 1.29
CA SER A 498 -14.24 10.24 1.83
C SER A 498 -15.45 10.85 1.13
N SER A 499 -15.34 12.06 0.58
CA SER A 499 -16.41 12.66 -0.24
C SER A 499 -15.88 13.54 -1.37
N TYR A 500 -16.74 13.90 -2.33
CA TYR A 500 -16.33 14.67 -3.50
C TYR A 500 -17.42 15.61 -4.05
N ILE A 501 -16.98 16.62 -4.81
CA ILE A 501 -17.82 17.45 -5.69
C ILE A 501 -17.25 17.40 -7.09
N VAL A 502 -17.92 16.73 -8.02
CA VAL A 502 -17.68 16.92 -9.46
C VAL A 502 -18.51 18.10 -9.92
N SER A 503 -17.85 19.10 -10.47
CA SER A 503 -18.50 20.26 -11.08
C SER A 503 -18.01 20.45 -12.50
N LYS A 504 -18.84 21.05 -13.37
CA LYS A 504 -18.27 21.72 -14.54
C LYS A 504 -17.33 22.78 -14.00
N ALA A 505 -16.09 22.80 -14.51
CA ALA A 505 -15.14 23.82 -14.14
C ALA A 505 -15.81 25.17 -14.41
N ALA A 506 -15.89 26.01 -13.38
CA ALA A 506 -16.49 27.32 -13.55
C ALA A 506 -15.69 28.04 -14.63
N VAL A 507 -16.36 28.58 -15.65
CA VAL A 507 -15.72 29.48 -16.63
C VAL A 507 -15.51 30.83 -15.95
N THR A 508 -14.70 30.82 -14.88
CA THR A 508 -13.97 32.00 -14.45
C THR A 508 -13.12 32.45 -15.63
N PRO A 509 -13.07 33.75 -15.96
CA PRO A 509 -12.23 34.24 -17.04
C PRO A 509 -10.80 33.77 -16.80
N VAL A 510 -10.28 32.94 -17.72
CA VAL A 510 -8.95 32.33 -17.60
C VAL A 510 -7.94 33.44 -17.30
N PRO A 511 -7.18 33.37 -16.19
CA PRO A 511 -6.11 34.33 -15.93
C PRO A 511 -5.18 34.40 -17.14
N ALA A 512 -4.93 35.61 -17.65
CA ALA A 512 -4.34 35.81 -18.98
C ALA A 512 -2.92 35.22 -19.10
N GLY A 513 -2.84 33.94 -19.50
CA GLY A 513 -1.59 33.18 -19.59
C GLY A 513 -1.83 31.76 -20.11
N VAL A 514 -2.56 30.94 -19.36
CA VAL A 514 -2.69 29.49 -19.58
C VAL A 514 -3.32 29.15 -20.94
N LEU A 515 -2.67 28.25 -21.68
CA LEU A 515 -3.13 27.73 -22.96
C LEU A 515 -3.71 26.33 -22.76
N THR A 516 -5.00 26.16 -23.04
CA THR A 516 -5.66 24.84 -23.13
C THR A 516 -6.19 24.60 -24.54
N SER A 517 -6.55 23.36 -24.88
CA SER A 517 -7.10 22.91 -26.17
C SER A 517 -8.26 23.77 -26.70
N ASP A 518 -9.09 24.32 -25.80
CA ASP A 518 -10.20 25.20 -26.13
C ASP A 518 -9.80 26.67 -26.38
N THR A 519 -8.56 27.05 -26.07
CA THR A 519 -8.06 28.41 -26.34
C THR A 519 -7.68 28.59 -27.81
N ALA A 520 -8.13 29.69 -28.41
CA ALA A 520 -7.77 30.04 -29.79
C ALA A 520 -6.24 30.07 -30.01
N ALA A 521 -5.47 30.43 -28.98
CA ALA A 521 -4.01 30.44 -29.05
C ALA A 521 -3.37 29.04 -29.08
N ALA A 522 -3.89 28.06 -28.34
CA ALA A 522 -3.46 26.67 -28.45
C ALA A 522 -3.83 26.06 -29.82
N GLN A 523 -5.04 26.36 -30.30
CA GLN A 523 -5.51 25.93 -31.61
C GLN A 523 -4.65 26.52 -32.74
N GLU A 524 -4.26 27.80 -32.65
CA GLU A 524 -3.36 28.45 -33.59
C GLU A 524 -1.93 27.87 -33.52
N LEU A 525 -1.40 27.62 -32.31
CA LEU A 525 -0.11 26.91 -32.14
C LEU A 525 -0.13 25.54 -32.82
N LEU A 526 -1.14 24.70 -32.52
CA LEU A 526 -1.27 23.36 -33.08
C LEU A 526 -1.45 23.39 -34.60
N ALA A 527 -2.34 24.26 -35.08
CA ALA A 527 -2.60 24.42 -36.50
C ALA A 527 -1.34 24.87 -37.24
N ARG A 528 -0.53 25.79 -36.68
CA ARG A 528 0.70 26.24 -37.34
C ARG A 528 1.80 25.19 -37.31
N HIS A 529 1.97 24.44 -36.21
CA HIS A 529 2.87 23.28 -36.19
C HIS A 529 2.50 22.27 -37.28
N ASN A 530 1.21 21.90 -37.38
CA ASN A 530 0.73 20.94 -38.39
C ASN A 530 0.84 21.50 -39.82
N ALA A 531 0.64 22.79 -40.04
CA ALA A 531 0.87 23.43 -41.33
C ALA A 531 2.36 23.40 -41.76
N VAL A 532 3.29 23.66 -40.84
CA VAL A 532 4.73 23.53 -41.10
C VAL A 532 5.08 22.08 -41.43
N ARG A 533 4.60 21.12 -40.63
CA ARG A 533 4.84 19.68 -40.85
C ARG A 533 4.28 19.17 -42.18
N ALA A 534 3.09 19.62 -42.57
CA ALA A 534 2.50 19.31 -43.88
C ALA A 534 3.31 19.92 -45.03
N GLY A 535 3.81 21.16 -44.86
CA GLY A 535 4.64 21.86 -45.83
C GLY A 535 5.98 21.20 -46.16
N GLU A 536 6.43 20.24 -45.34
CA GLU A 536 7.61 19.41 -45.64
C GLU A 536 7.37 18.36 -46.73
N ASN A 537 6.11 18.06 -47.07
CA ASN A 537 5.72 17.03 -48.05
C ASN A 537 6.31 15.62 -47.76
N ALA A 538 6.76 15.38 -46.51
CA ALA A 538 7.44 14.15 -46.08
C ALA A 538 6.50 13.11 -45.40
N GLY A 539 5.17 13.34 -45.43
CA GLY A 539 4.19 12.46 -44.80
C GLY A 539 4.27 12.45 -43.26
N LEU A 540 4.60 13.59 -42.65
CA LEU A 540 4.71 13.72 -41.21
C LEU A 540 3.32 13.59 -40.54
N PRO A 541 3.18 12.80 -39.45
CA PRO A 541 1.94 12.75 -38.70
C PRO A 541 1.59 14.13 -38.12
N ASN A 542 0.31 14.50 -38.12
CA ASN A 542 -0.15 15.66 -37.37
C ASN A 542 0.09 15.44 -35.86
N MET A 543 0.50 16.50 -35.18
CA MET A 543 0.45 16.58 -33.73
C MET A 543 -1.00 16.72 -33.25
N ALA A 544 -1.29 16.13 -32.11
CA ALA A 544 -2.47 16.40 -31.29
C ALA A 544 -2.07 17.29 -30.08
N TRP A 545 -2.98 18.13 -29.62
CA TRP A 545 -2.77 18.91 -28.39
C TRP A 545 -3.02 18.06 -27.15
N SER A 546 -2.22 18.24 -26.10
CA SER A 546 -2.43 17.66 -24.78
C SER A 546 -2.38 18.76 -23.72
N ASP A 547 -3.49 18.91 -22.97
CA ASP A 547 -3.57 19.88 -21.87
C ASP A 547 -2.67 19.49 -20.70
N GLY A 548 -2.42 18.19 -20.48
CA GLY A 548 -1.44 17.72 -19.52
C GLY A 548 -0.01 18.13 -19.89
N LEU A 549 0.35 18.05 -21.18
CA LEU A 549 1.66 18.50 -21.68
C LEU A 549 1.76 20.03 -21.70
N ALA A 550 0.66 20.73 -21.99
CA ALA A 550 0.59 22.19 -21.90
C ALA A 550 0.77 22.68 -20.46
N ALA A 551 0.24 21.95 -19.47
CA ALA A 551 0.47 22.24 -18.06
C ALA A 551 1.94 22.04 -17.64
N VAL A 552 2.68 21.09 -18.24
CA VAL A 552 4.14 20.96 -18.04
C VAL A 552 4.85 22.22 -18.57
N ALA A 553 4.56 22.61 -19.82
CA ALA A 553 5.14 23.78 -20.47
C ALA A 553 4.82 25.09 -19.73
N GLN A 554 3.58 25.24 -19.25
CA GLN A 554 3.14 26.41 -18.48
C GLN A 554 3.87 26.53 -17.14
N ARG A 555 4.03 25.42 -16.39
CA ARG A 555 4.81 25.45 -15.14
C ARG A 555 6.25 25.91 -15.38
N TRP A 556 6.86 25.53 -16.50
CA TRP A 556 8.21 26.01 -16.84
C TRP A 556 8.22 27.48 -17.28
N ALA A 557 7.24 27.92 -18.08
CA ALA A 557 7.08 29.34 -18.44
C ALA A 557 6.95 30.23 -17.19
N ASP A 558 6.11 29.82 -16.24
CA ASP A 558 5.90 30.51 -14.96
C ASP A 558 7.17 30.48 -14.10
N ASN A 559 7.93 29.38 -14.10
CA ASN A 559 9.22 29.29 -13.41
C ASN A 559 10.26 30.27 -13.98
N LEU A 560 10.42 30.31 -15.31
CA LEU A 560 11.31 31.28 -15.98
C LEU A 560 10.90 32.72 -15.68
N ALA A 561 9.60 32.98 -15.56
CA ALA A 561 9.09 34.30 -15.22
C ALA A 561 9.36 34.70 -13.75
N ALA A 562 9.17 33.76 -12.82
CA ALA A 562 9.38 33.99 -11.40
C ALA A 562 10.86 34.05 -10.99
N THR A 563 11.73 33.29 -11.65
CA THR A 563 13.12 33.06 -11.19
C THR A 563 14.18 33.79 -12.00
N ASN A 564 13.95 34.00 -13.31
CA ASN A 564 15.00 34.46 -14.23
C ASN A 564 14.51 35.51 -15.25
N SER A 565 13.44 36.24 -14.93
CA SER A 565 12.91 37.33 -15.78
C SER A 565 12.72 36.96 -17.27
N CYS A 566 12.25 35.74 -17.56
CA CYS A 566 12.04 35.22 -18.91
C CYS A 566 13.34 35.06 -19.73
N ASP A 567 14.52 35.02 -19.11
CA ASP A 567 15.74 34.60 -19.81
C ASP A 567 15.65 33.12 -20.17
N LEU A 568 16.00 32.80 -21.42
CA LEU A 568 15.71 31.50 -22.00
C LEU A 568 16.65 30.43 -21.44
N GLN A 569 16.09 29.56 -20.62
CA GLN A 569 16.76 28.39 -20.06
C GLN A 569 15.85 27.18 -20.24
N HIS A 570 16.41 26.08 -20.73
CA HIS A 570 15.67 24.82 -20.88
C HIS A 570 15.37 24.17 -19.54
N SER A 571 14.21 23.52 -19.44
CA SER A 571 13.75 22.81 -18.25
C SER A 571 14.63 21.61 -17.89
N GLY A 572 15.21 20.93 -18.88
CA GLY A 572 16.04 19.75 -18.68
C GLY A 572 15.28 18.65 -17.95
N SER A 573 15.87 18.11 -16.88
CA SER A 573 15.23 17.08 -16.06
C SER A 573 14.04 17.57 -15.21
N ASN A 574 13.74 18.88 -15.20
CA ASN A 574 12.63 19.44 -14.42
C ASN A 574 11.26 19.28 -15.10
N SER A 575 11.22 18.93 -16.38
CA SER A 575 10.00 18.67 -17.13
C SER A 575 9.92 17.21 -17.57
N SER A 576 8.90 16.51 -17.08
CA SER A 576 8.54 15.16 -17.52
C SER A 576 7.04 15.08 -17.78
N PHE A 577 6.67 14.15 -18.65
CA PHE A 577 5.29 13.83 -19.01
C PHE A 577 5.18 12.32 -19.19
N GLU A 578 4.14 11.69 -18.63
CA GLU A 578 3.92 10.23 -18.70
C GLU A 578 5.11 9.36 -18.20
N GLY A 579 6.00 9.92 -17.38
CA GLY A 579 7.16 9.22 -16.80
C GLY A 579 8.48 9.39 -17.58
N HIS A 580 8.47 10.05 -18.73
CA HIS A 580 9.66 10.33 -19.53
C HIS A 580 9.93 11.83 -19.70
N GLY A 581 11.15 12.18 -20.10
CA GLY A 581 11.53 13.57 -20.43
C GLY A 581 10.88 14.06 -21.72
N VAL A 582 10.62 15.36 -21.80
CA VAL A 582 9.95 16.00 -22.94
C VAL A 582 10.94 16.69 -23.88
N GLY A 583 10.58 16.80 -25.16
CA GLY A 583 11.23 17.75 -26.07
C GLY A 583 10.78 19.17 -25.72
N GLU A 584 11.57 20.19 -26.07
CA GLU A 584 11.25 21.57 -25.69
C GLU A 584 11.77 22.61 -26.69
N ASN A 585 10.89 23.51 -27.11
CA ASN A 585 11.24 24.76 -27.79
C ASN A 585 10.90 25.95 -26.88
N LEU A 586 11.77 26.95 -26.90
CA LEU A 586 11.60 28.20 -26.16
C LEU A 586 11.57 29.39 -27.13
N PHE A 587 10.80 30.41 -26.78
CA PHE A 587 10.81 31.70 -27.47
C PHE A 587 10.71 32.83 -26.45
N GLY A 588 11.54 33.86 -26.62
CA GLY A 588 11.57 35.04 -25.75
C GLY A 588 11.39 36.30 -26.58
N GLY A 589 10.39 37.11 -26.25
CA GLY A 589 10.03 38.31 -27.00
C GLY A 589 9.93 39.54 -26.12
N TRP A 590 10.45 40.67 -26.60
CA TRP A 590 10.09 41.98 -26.05
C TRP A 590 8.71 42.38 -26.57
N VAL A 591 7.92 43.12 -25.78
CA VAL A 591 6.58 43.59 -26.12
C VAL A 591 6.50 45.13 -26.17
N SER A 592 5.75 45.66 -27.16
CA SER A 592 5.60 47.09 -27.55
C SER A 592 6.71 47.62 -28.48
N PRO A 593 6.39 48.43 -29.53
CA PRO A 593 5.47 49.57 -29.50
C PRO A 593 4.20 49.44 -30.37
N GLY A 594 3.07 49.84 -29.79
CA GLY A 594 1.76 49.93 -30.44
C GLY A 594 0.64 50.32 -29.47
N GLY A 595 0.83 49.97 -28.19
CA GLY A 595 -0.06 50.29 -27.07
C GLY A 595 -0.03 49.16 -26.03
N PRO A 596 -0.65 49.35 -24.85
CA PRO A 596 -0.86 48.27 -23.90
C PRO A 596 -1.70 47.16 -24.56
N GLY A 597 -1.11 45.99 -24.83
CA GLY A 597 -1.79 44.85 -25.45
C GLY A 597 -1.08 44.20 -26.64
N TYR A 598 0.07 44.69 -27.10
CA TYR A 598 0.84 44.03 -28.16
C TYR A 598 1.61 42.82 -27.61
N PHE A 599 1.25 41.61 -28.06
CA PHE A 599 1.91 40.34 -27.70
C PHE A 599 2.32 39.59 -28.97
N TRP A 600 3.28 38.67 -28.88
CA TRP A 600 3.61 37.81 -30.03
C TRP A 600 2.44 36.87 -30.30
N THR A 601 2.09 36.65 -31.56
CA THR A 601 1.04 35.69 -31.91
C THR A 601 1.59 34.26 -31.87
N PRO A 602 0.76 33.25 -31.56
CA PRO A 602 1.11 31.83 -31.73
C PRO A 602 1.80 31.53 -33.06
N THR A 603 1.27 32.06 -34.16
CA THR A 603 1.87 31.93 -35.49
C THR A 603 3.27 32.53 -35.54
N GLN A 604 3.48 33.77 -35.07
CA GLN A 604 4.82 34.39 -35.10
C GLN A 604 5.87 33.60 -34.30
N VAL A 605 5.47 32.98 -33.18
CA VAL A 605 6.34 32.13 -32.36
C VAL A 605 6.75 30.88 -33.14
N VAL A 606 5.79 30.12 -33.69
CA VAL A 606 6.08 28.90 -34.46
C VAL A 606 6.87 29.23 -35.73
N ASP A 607 6.61 30.37 -36.36
CA ASP A 607 7.30 30.83 -37.56
C ASP A 607 8.76 31.18 -37.27
N SER A 608 9.06 31.76 -36.10
CA SER A 608 10.44 32.04 -35.69
C SER A 608 11.29 30.76 -35.63
N TRP A 609 10.71 29.66 -35.14
CA TRP A 609 11.32 28.34 -35.12
C TRP A 609 11.38 27.70 -36.51
N ALA A 610 10.29 27.76 -37.28
CA ALA A 610 10.24 27.17 -38.63
C ALA A 610 11.20 27.85 -39.63
N ASN A 611 11.49 29.14 -39.43
CA ASN A 611 12.39 29.93 -40.28
C ASN A 611 13.87 29.52 -40.15
N GLU A 612 14.25 28.65 -39.21
CA GLU A 612 15.60 28.05 -39.17
C GLU A 612 15.84 27.04 -40.31
N LYS A 613 14.78 26.55 -40.97
CA LYS A 613 14.85 25.54 -42.05
C LYS A 613 15.95 25.78 -43.11
N PRO A 614 16.16 27.00 -43.66
CA PRO A 614 17.17 27.22 -44.70
C PRO A 614 18.62 27.02 -44.21
N ASP A 615 18.84 27.08 -42.90
CA ASP A 615 20.16 26.85 -42.28
C ASP A 615 20.41 25.35 -41.96
N TYR A 616 19.41 24.48 -42.07
CA TYR A 616 19.54 23.04 -41.76
C TYR A 616 19.88 22.19 -42.98
N SER A 617 20.90 21.34 -42.85
CA SER A 617 21.34 20.41 -43.88
C SER A 617 20.99 18.96 -43.51
N PHE A 618 20.06 18.35 -44.24
CA PHE A 618 19.69 16.94 -44.12
C PHE A 618 20.80 15.96 -44.53
N VAL A 619 21.81 16.44 -45.27
CA VAL A 619 22.97 15.65 -45.72
C VAL A 619 24.01 15.54 -44.60
N THR A 620 24.33 16.66 -43.96
CA THR A 620 25.30 16.70 -42.84
C THR A 620 24.66 16.53 -41.47
N LYS A 621 23.32 16.48 -41.42
CA LYS A 621 22.49 16.40 -40.21
C LYS A 621 22.77 17.51 -39.21
N SER A 622 23.12 18.69 -39.72
CA SER A 622 23.68 19.80 -38.93
C SER A 622 23.12 21.13 -39.39
N CYS A 623 23.14 22.10 -38.47
CA CYS A 623 22.92 23.50 -38.82
C CYS A 623 24.16 24.11 -39.50
N ALA A 624 23.97 25.20 -40.24
CA ALA A 624 25.04 26.02 -40.77
C ALA A 624 25.89 26.63 -39.64
N SER A 625 27.15 26.96 -39.93
CA SER A 625 28.08 27.49 -38.93
C SER A 625 27.57 28.81 -38.33
N GLY A 626 27.50 28.86 -36.99
CA GLY A 626 26.97 30.02 -36.26
C GLY A 626 25.45 30.18 -36.27
N LYS A 627 24.70 29.19 -36.78
CA LYS A 627 23.23 29.20 -36.81
C LYS A 627 22.63 28.19 -35.81
N VAL A 628 21.34 28.37 -35.51
CA VAL A 628 20.53 27.46 -34.69
C VAL A 628 19.45 26.86 -35.59
N CYS A 629 19.24 25.55 -35.46
CA CYS A 629 18.24 24.78 -36.22
C CYS A 629 17.42 23.82 -35.35
N GLY A 630 17.68 23.80 -34.05
CA GLY A 630 17.09 22.85 -33.12
C GLY A 630 15.59 23.05 -32.94
N HIS A 631 15.10 24.28 -33.10
CA HIS A 631 13.68 24.56 -32.96
C HIS A 631 12.90 24.08 -34.18
N TYR A 632 13.42 24.34 -35.39
CA TYR A 632 12.88 23.76 -36.62
C TYR A 632 12.83 22.24 -36.54
N THR A 633 13.96 21.58 -36.25
CA THR A 633 14.02 20.11 -36.23
C THR A 633 13.06 19.51 -35.21
N GLN A 634 12.80 20.18 -34.07
CA GLN A 634 11.81 19.73 -33.09
C GLN A 634 10.36 19.91 -33.59
N VAL A 635 10.02 21.03 -34.27
CA VAL A 635 8.68 21.24 -34.87
C VAL A 635 8.37 20.15 -35.90
N VAL A 636 9.34 19.80 -36.75
CA VAL A 636 9.19 18.77 -37.79
C VAL A 636 9.55 17.35 -37.35
N TRP A 637 9.84 17.12 -36.05
CA TRP A 637 10.28 15.80 -35.58
C TRP A 637 9.20 14.73 -35.75
N LYS A 638 9.47 13.68 -36.53
CA LYS A 638 8.47 12.73 -37.00
C LYS A 638 7.73 12.00 -35.88
N SER A 639 8.45 11.57 -34.85
CA SER A 639 7.88 10.83 -33.72
C SER A 639 7.19 11.72 -32.68
N SER A 640 7.41 13.04 -32.68
CA SER A 640 6.74 13.95 -31.75
C SER A 640 5.30 14.21 -32.24
N THR A 641 4.35 13.45 -31.71
CA THR A 641 2.93 13.48 -32.10
C THR A 641 2.03 14.17 -31.08
N THR A 642 2.54 14.52 -29.91
CA THR A 642 1.80 15.24 -28.87
C THR A 642 2.49 16.56 -28.57
N LEU A 643 1.71 17.65 -28.62
CA LEU A 643 2.15 19.02 -28.38
C LEU A 643 1.41 19.61 -27.17
N GLY A 644 2.11 20.38 -26.35
CA GLY A 644 1.47 21.23 -25.35
C GLY A 644 2.38 22.42 -25.04
N CYS A 645 1.81 23.62 -24.96
CA CYS A 645 2.59 24.84 -24.76
C CYS A 645 2.01 25.72 -23.66
N GLY A 646 2.86 26.55 -23.08
CA GLY A 646 2.49 27.58 -22.10
C GLY A 646 3.25 28.88 -22.36
N ARG A 647 2.84 29.95 -21.69
CA ARG A 647 3.47 31.28 -21.82
C ARG A 647 3.35 32.10 -20.54
N ALA A 648 4.35 32.94 -20.29
CA ALA A 648 4.38 33.82 -19.12
C ALA A 648 4.95 35.19 -19.47
N LYS A 649 4.67 36.19 -18.64
CA LYS A 649 5.13 37.57 -18.80
C LYS A 649 6.12 37.94 -17.70
N CYS A 650 7.09 38.77 -18.07
CA CYS A 650 8.13 39.28 -17.19
C CYS A 650 8.10 40.80 -17.16
N GLY A 651 7.57 41.32 -16.06
CA GLY A 651 7.25 42.74 -15.94
C GLY A 651 6.27 43.20 -17.02
N SER A 652 6.49 44.39 -17.56
CA SER A 652 5.64 45.02 -18.58
C SER A 652 6.16 44.90 -20.01
N SER A 653 7.39 44.40 -20.21
CA SER A 653 8.13 44.56 -21.47
C SER A 653 8.63 43.26 -22.10
N LYS A 654 8.48 42.09 -21.45
CA LYS A 654 8.98 40.81 -21.96
C LYS A 654 8.00 39.66 -21.72
N GLU A 655 8.01 38.67 -22.61
CA GLU A 655 7.29 37.40 -22.45
C GLU A 655 8.13 36.21 -22.90
N VAL A 656 7.79 35.03 -22.38
CA VAL A 656 8.36 33.73 -22.75
C VAL A 656 7.25 32.79 -23.18
N TRP A 657 7.52 31.98 -24.20
CA TRP A 657 6.70 30.86 -24.64
C TRP A 657 7.53 29.59 -24.53
N VAL A 658 6.90 28.52 -24.03
CA VAL A 658 7.46 27.18 -23.90
C VAL A 658 6.54 26.24 -24.65
N CYS A 659 7.07 25.43 -25.57
CA CYS A 659 6.33 24.32 -26.18
C CYS A 659 7.05 23.02 -25.86
N ASN A 660 6.35 22.07 -25.25
CA ASN A 660 6.85 20.72 -25.01
C ASN A 660 6.26 19.72 -26.02
N TYR A 661 7.07 18.71 -26.33
CA TYR A 661 6.82 17.71 -27.36
C TYR A 661 6.99 16.31 -26.77
N SER A 662 6.03 15.42 -27.01
CA SER A 662 6.08 14.02 -26.57
C SER A 662 5.75 13.07 -27.75
N PRO A 663 6.51 11.97 -27.93
CA PRO A 663 7.89 11.75 -27.45
C PRO A 663 8.87 12.89 -27.81
N PRO A 664 9.99 13.05 -27.07
CA PRO A 664 11.03 14.04 -27.35
C PRO A 664 11.67 13.85 -28.74
N GLY A 665 12.18 14.95 -29.30
CA GLY A 665 12.92 14.96 -30.57
C GLY A 665 14.40 15.29 -30.42
N ASN A 666 15.02 15.73 -31.52
CA ASN A 666 16.41 16.22 -31.60
C ASN A 666 17.50 15.22 -31.14
N TYR A 667 17.28 13.92 -31.39
CA TYR A 667 18.30 12.90 -31.14
C TYR A 667 19.55 13.12 -31.99
N ALA A 668 20.71 13.20 -31.34
CA ALA A 668 21.99 13.51 -32.00
C ALA A 668 22.32 12.54 -33.15
N GLY A 669 22.70 13.10 -34.32
CA GLY A 669 23.04 12.31 -35.51
C GLY A 669 21.85 11.73 -36.29
N GLN A 670 20.62 12.07 -35.94
CA GLN A 670 19.41 11.69 -36.67
C GLN A 670 18.82 12.90 -37.42
N ASN A 671 18.15 12.63 -38.55
CA ASN A 671 17.31 13.62 -39.23
C ASN A 671 15.94 13.68 -38.55
N PRO A 672 15.21 14.81 -38.61
CA PRO A 672 13.89 14.90 -38.00
C PRO A 672 12.84 14.01 -38.69
N TYR A 673 13.04 13.60 -39.94
CA TYR A 673 12.16 12.71 -40.71
C TYR A 673 12.88 11.98 -41.84
#